data_AF-A0A6A5BKS0-F1
#
_entry.id   AF-A0A6A5BKS0-F1
#
_cell.length_a   1.000
_cell.length_b   1.000
_cell.length_c   1.000
_cell.angle_alpha   90.00
_cell.angle_beta   90.00
_cell.angle_gamma   90.00
#
_symmetry.space_group_name_H-M   'P 1'
#
loop_
_entity.id
_entity.type
_entity.pdbx_description
1 polymer ?
#
loop_
_entity_poly.entity_id
_entity_poly.type
_entity_poly.pdbx_seq_one_letter_code
_entity_poly.pdbx_strand_id
1 'polypeptide(L)'
;MLIKSSPLPSFFHSLSTLLLLQQQQNSSLVTNNSTNINDTCHPILFQLGSWSRESNPKLEYGLCPDSIVTPIFSGVFLFFYLLVVSFSFFGIFWKRKNGHIEFRNPMYLVMTLIASMILVVGMTLRFLIGRKIFPCGIYTLLFFVLPGIILLPTAFRCMRLFFMYRLNLQKTNIFERAVIAQSNAKISNAITSIIPEEVQKLENDGLVPTPRNPSRTNSTPYILDSQKSSSHLVIQIDSLNLEKSVETKTPRENIPKEDTSIKSPSMNASSQEDATTVPLNDQILDKKCIESPPTTEFSTGFKFEDYVSTEVTEDTTADMTTDARTTWNGDHFRDILELKSEINKFKFYKFMLSYKFVIMTYITVLCIQIIMWLIFGGVEEAVYTSGSTVPGTKRIFLLEGGMLVFERGCSMSTTMVLIIAGESVFYMLFEVVSLILCVKSDRDTWAIKKEALSLIIFQVFFVIAFVVAGLLDIVVVLTDYFIPYGYTLLFYSFLEVIVTVACPVLYAFVRDYREEKRSQYQKETELEAILRNKKMFERFLDYARRSFAPESVLCYRDIQHFKKTKSNQKRKAAQFVVNTYLQLGSPLELNIDNVNERGHDFTRILSEYSEDAKIPKSLFEELEMACLVDMRDVFTRAQVDDKEIFNAVQQWKKAQANIKLEEVK
;
A
#
# COMPACT_ATOMS: atom_id res chain seq x y z
N MET A 1 -12.83 48.81 11.47
CA MET A 1 -11.50 48.35 11.93
C MET A 1 -10.51 48.51 10.78
N LEU A 2 -9.68 49.56 10.82
CA LEU A 2 -8.61 49.80 9.85
C LEU A 2 -7.41 48.92 10.24
N ILE A 3 -7.12 47.89 9.44
CA ILE A 3 -5.92 47.07 9.62
C ILE A 3 -4.73 47.90 9.13
N LYS A 4 -3.96 48.40 10.09
CA LYS A 4 -2.70 49.09 9.88
C LYS A 4 -1.70 48.08 9.33
N SER A 5 -1.35 48.18 8.05
CA SER A 5 -0.30 47.39 7.41
C SER A 5 1.05 47.71 8.05
N SER A 6 1.51 46.88 8.99
CA SER A 6 2.87 46.90 9.49
C SER A 6 3.83 46.55 8.34
N PRO A 7 4.89 47.33 8.09
CA PRO A 7 5.83 47.06 7.01
C PRO A 7 6.51 45.71 7.24
N LEU A 8 6.47 44.84 6.20
CA LEU A 8 7.31 43.65 6.15
C LEU A 8 8.79 44.04 6.34
N PRO A 9 9.59 43.20 7.00
CA PRO A 9 10.74 43.65 7.77
C PRO A 9 11.95 44.00 6.90
N SER A 10 12.76 44.92 7.45
CA SER A 10 14.11 45.36 7.07
C SER A 10 15.12 44.29 6.64
N PHE A 11 14.78 43.00 6.73
CA PHE A 11 15.60 41.87 6.36
C PHE A 11 16.02 41.88 4.88
N PHE A 12 15.05 42.03 3.96
CA PHE A 12 15.36 42.04 2.52
C PHE A 12 16.18 43.27 2.11
N HIS A 13 15.93 44.41 2.75
CA HIS A 13 16.71 45.62 2.52
C HIS A 13 18.15 45.47 3.03
N SER A 14 18.35 44.87 4.21
CA SER A 14 19.68 44.60 4.75
C SER A 14 20.47 43.61 3.91
N LEU A 15 19.81 42.56 3.38
CA LEU A 15 20.46 41.58 2.50
C LEU A 15 20.85 42.19 1.15
N SER A 16 19.98 43.01 0.57
CA SER A 16 20.27 43.74 -0.67
C SER A 16 21.41 44.74 -0.50
N THR A 17 21.47 45.44 0.65
CA THR A 17 22.56 46.38 0.96
C THR A 17 23.89 45.65 1.17
N LEU A 18 23.86 44.45 1.76
CA LEU A 18 25.04 43.60 1.94
C LEU A 18 25.58 43.09 0.59
N LEU A 19 24.70 42.69 -0.32
CA LEU A 19 25.06 42.30 -1.70
C LEU A 19 25.67 43.47 -2.49
N LEU A 20 25.14 44.69 -2.31
CA LEU A 20 25.68 45.90 -2.95
C LEU A 20 27.04 46.31 -2.39
N LEU A 21 27.24 46.21 -1.06
CA LEU A 21 28.54 46.45 -0.42
C LEU A 21 29.59 45.45 -0.88
N GLN A 22 29.20 44.19 -1.10
CA GLN A 22 30.08 43.15 -1.63
C GLN A 22 30.54 43.47 -3.07
N GLN A 23 29.65 44.04 -3.89
CA GLN A 23 29.99 44.45 -5.26
C GLN A 23 30.98 45.64 -5.27
N GLN A 24 30.92 46.53 -4.27
CA GLN A 24 31.83 47.67 -4.14
C GLN A 24 33.21 47.29 -3.60
N GLN A 25 33.31 46.30 -2.70
CA GLN A 25 34.61 45.85 -2.17
C GLN A 25 35.43 45.01 -3.16
N ASN A 26 34.78 44.29 -4.09
CA ASN A 26 35.49 43.52 -5.11
C ASN A 26 36.30 44.39 -6.10
N SER A 27 36.04 45.70 -6.18
CA SER A 27 36.75 46.58 -7.12
C SER A 27 38.02 47.24 -6.55
N SER A 28 38.32 47.09 -5.26
CA SER A 28 39.41 47.86 -4.59
C SER A 28 40.52 47.04 -3.92
N LEU A 29 40.53 45.72 -4.05
CA LEU A 29 41.42 44.83 -3.27
C LEU A 29 42.36 43.94 -4.10
N VAL A 30 42.74 44.38 -5.30
CA VAL A 30 43.75 43.70 -6.13
C VAL A 30 45.02 44.54 -6.23
N THR A 31 45.72 44.75 -5.11
CA THR A 31 47.16 45.05 -5.08
C THR A 31 47.64 45.14 -3.64
N ASN A 32 48.12 44.01 -3.07
CA ASN A 32 49.41 43.91 -2.37
C ASN A 32 49.50 42.61 -1.54
N ASN A 33 50.50 41.80 -1.90
CA ASN A 33 51.15 40.71 -1.17
C ASN A 33 50.72 40.48 0.29
N SER A 34 49.83 39.50 0.50
CA SER A 34 49.82 38.67 1.71
C SER A 34 49.66 37.21 1.29
N THR A 35 50.76 36.62 0.82
CA THR A 35 50.90 35.18 0.64
C THR A 35 50.73 34.50 2.01
N ASN A 36 49.83 33.51 2.07
CA ASN A 36 49.56 32.57 3.19
C ASN A 36 48.36 32.85 4.10
N ILE A 37 47.40 33.71 3.74
CA ILE A 37 46.06 33.60 4.34
C ILE A 37 45.31 32.52 3.56
N ASN A 38 45.35 31.31 4.12
CA ASN A 38 44.73 30.07 3.68
C ASN A 38 43.42 30.26 2.87
N ASP A 39 43.41 29.77 1.63
CA ASP A 39 42.27 29.70 0.67
C ASP A 39 41.04 28.93 1.19
N THR A 40 41.01 28.52 2.46
CA THR A 40 40.01 27.61 3.00
C THR A 40 38.70 28.29 3.39
N CYS A 41 38.72 29.59 3.71
CA CYS A 41 37.54 30.32 4.17
C CYS A 41 37.33 31.63 3.42
N HIS A 42 36.09 31.89 3.01
CA HIS A 42 35.74 33.16 2.41
C HIS A 42 35.81 34.30 3.45
N PRO A 43 36.49 35.44 3.15
CA PRO A 43 36.70 36.54 4.11
C PRO A 43 35.41 37.09 4.74
N ILE A 44 34.29 37.03 4.01
CA ILE A 44 32.98 37.50 4.48
C ILE A 44 32.54 36.85 5.79
N LEU A 45 32.92 35.59 6.04
CA LEU A 45 32.53 34.85 7.25
C LEU A 45 33.14 35.44 8.52
N PHE A 46 34.30 36.10 8.41
CA PHE A 46 34.95 36.81 9.51
C PHE A 46 34.41 38.22 9.71
N GLN A 47 33.75 38.79 8.70
CA GLN A 47 33.21 40.16 8.71
C GLN A 47 31.72 40.22 9.08
N LEU A 48 31.11 39.09 9.44
CA LEU A 48 29.68 39.01 9.77
C LEU A 48 29.26 39.84 10.99
N GLY A 49 30.20 40.25 11.85
CA GLY A 49 29.91 41.01 13.06
C GLY A 49 28.93 40.27 13.97
N SER A 50 27.79 40.89 14.28
CA SER A 50 26.72 40.29 15.11
C SER A 50 26.02 39.09 14.47
N TRP A 51 26.24 38.84 13.18
CA TRP A 51 25.70 37.67 12.48
C TRP A 51 26.62 36.46 12.57
N SER A 52 27.85 36.62 13.08
CA SER A 52 28.69 35.49 13.44
C SER A 52 28.12 34.83 14.69
N ARG A 53 28.09 33.50 14.72
CA ARG A 53 27.72 32.74 15.91
C ARG A 53 28.76 32.87 17.02
N GLU A 54 30.02 33.13 16.65
CA GLU A 54 31.16 33.20 17.56
C GLU A 54 31.46 34.65 17.94
N SER A 55 31.76 34.89 19.22
CA SER A 55 32.16 36.22 19.69
C SER A 55 33.50 36.68 19.13
N ASN A 56 34.38 35.73 18.82
CA ASN A 56 35.67 35.96 18.17
C ASN A 56 35.78 34.96 17.00
N PRO A 57 35.43 35.34 15.76
CA PRO A 57 35.46 34.43 14.62
C PRO A 57 36.90 34.00 14.33
N LYS A 58 37.23 32.73 14.55
CA LYS A 58 38.56 32.16 14.28
C LYS A 58 38.43 30.91 13.42
N LEU A 59 39.46 30.63 12.63
CA LEU A 59 39.62 29.34 11.98
C LEU A 59 40.03 28.31 13.04
N GLU A 60 39.16 27.33 13.32
CA GLU A 60 39.44 26.25 14.26
C GLU A 60 39.18 24.92 13.56
N TYR A 61 40.16 24.02 13.59
CA TYR A 61 40.09 22.72 12.91
C TYR A 61 39.71 22.84 11.42
N GLY A 62 40.25 23.86 10.73
CA GLY A 62 39.97 24.10 9.31
C GLY A 62 38.53 24.47 8.99
N LEU A 63 37.71 24.71 10.02
CA LEU A 63 36.32 25.11 9.89
C LEU A 63 36.20 26.62 10.09
N CYS A 64 35.51 27.26 9.15
CA CYS A 64 35.21 28.68 9.22
C CYS A 64 34.20 28.96 10.35
N PRO A 65 34.13 30.21 10.85
CA PRO A 65 33.11 30.60 11.82
C PRO A 65 31.70 30.41 11.24
N ASP A 66 30.81 29.81 12.03
CA ASP A 66 29.41 29.57 11.63
C ASP A 66 28.59 30.88 11.66
N SER A 67 27.63 31.01 10.74
CA SER A 67 26.63 32.08 10.77
C SER A 67 25.51 31.74 11.76
N ILE A 68 24.94 32.75 12.43
CA ILE A 68 23.76 32.60 13.29
C ILE A 68 22.51 32.20 12.50
N VAL A 69 22.51 32.41 11.17
CA VAL A 69 21.41 32.03 10.27
C VAL A 69 21.19 30.52 10.27
N THR A 70 22.28 29.73 10.26
CA THR A 70 22.23 28.27 10.22
C THR A 70 21.40 27.67 11.35
N PRO A 71 21.71 27.90 12.65
CA PRO A 71 20.91 27.33 13.74
C PRO A 71 19.48 27.86 13.80
N ILE A 72 19.22 29.12 13.41
CA ILE A 72 17.85 29.67 13.34
C ILE A 72 17.04 28.89 12.30
N PHE A 73 17.58 28.75 11.09
CA PHE A 73 16.92 27.99 10.02
C PHE A 73 16.72 26.53 10.40
N SER A 74 17.72 25.88 11.03
CA SER A 74 17.60 24.52 11.58
C SER A 74 16.50 24.38 12.60
N GLY A 75 16.40 25.34 13.54
CA GLY A 75 15.40 25.30 14.59
C GLY A 75 13.99 25.42 14.03
N VAL A 76 13.78 26.34 13.09
CA VAL A 76 12.49 26.51 12.41
C VAL A 76 12.13 25.27 11.59
N PHE A 77 13.06 24.74 10.80
CA PHE A 77 12.86 23.52 10.02
C PHE A 77 12.51 22.33 10.91
N LEU A 78 13.30 22.11 11.98
CA LEU A 78 13.08 21.01 12.93
C LEU A 78 11.72 21.14 13.64
N PHE A 79 11.32 22.36 14.03
CA PHE A 79 10.01 22.60 14.65
C PHE A 79 8.86 22.18 13.73
N PHE A 80 8.86 22.64 12.47
CA PHE A 80 7.83 22.25 11.50
C PHE A 80 7.84 20.75 11.22
N TYR A 81 9.03 20.16 11.09
CA TYR A 81 9.18 18.72 10.89
C TYR A 81 8.55 17.94 12.06
N LEU A 82 8.84 18.31 13.31
CA LEU A 82 8.30 17.65 14.49
C LEU A 82 6.77 17.80 14.61
N LEU A 83 6.20 18.94 14.18
CA LEU A 83 4.75 19.10 14.12
C LEU A 83 4.12 18.09 13.14
N VAL A 84 4.69 17.94 11.95
CA VAL A 84 4.19 16.99 10.94
C VAL A 84 4.34 15.54 11.41
N VAL A 85 5.48 15.19 12.02
CA VAL A 85 5.70 13.84 12.58
C VAL A 85 4.72 13.55 13.72
N SER A 86 4.49 14.50 14.62
CA SER A 86 3.55 14.34 15.75
C SER A 86 2.11 14.15 15.27
N PHE A 87 1.67 14.99 14.33
CA PHE A 87 0.36 14.87 13.70
C PHE A 87 0.20 13.52 12.99
N SER A 88 1.22 13.11 12.22
CA SER A 88 1.21 11.84 11.48
C SER A 88 1.17 10.64 12.42
N PHE A 89 1.98 10.64 13.48
CA PHE A 89 2.01 9.58 14.49
C PHE A 89 0.64 9.43 15.15
N PHE A 90 0.07 10.52 15.68
CA PHE A 90 -1.27 10.53 16.26
C PHE A 90 -2.34 10.04 15.28
N GLY A 91 -2.28 10.50 14.03
CA GLY A 91 -3.18 10.09 12.97
C GLY A 91 -3.11 8.59 12.65
N ILE A 92 -1.92 7.98 12.61
CA ILE A 92 -1.76 6.53 12.42
C ILE A 92 -2.48 5.76 13.53
N PHE A 93 -2.29 6.14 14.80
CA PHE A 93 -2.92 5.43 15.92
C PHE A 93 -4.44 5.59 15.92
N TRP A 94 -4.93 6.81 15.70
CA TRP A 94 -6.35 7.09 15.65
C TRP A 94 -7.03 6.39 14.48
N LYS A 95 -6.42 6.43 13.29
CA LYS A 95 -7.02 5.94 12.02
C LYS A 95 -6.48 4.59 11.59
N ARG A 96 -5.96 3.77 12.50
CA ARG A 96 -5.36 2.45 12.19
C ARG A 96 -6.30 1.46 11.48
N LYS A 97 -7.61 1.59 11.67
CA LYS A 97 -8.64 0.75 11.04
C LYS A 97 -9.14 1.28 9.69
N ASN A 98 -8.67 2.46 9.26
CA ASN A 98 -9.07 3.02 7.97
C ASN A 98 -8.24 2.37 6.86
N GLY A 99 -8.87 2.03 5.73
CA GLY A 99 -8.22 1.38 4.58
C GLY A 99 -6.96 2.12 4.08
N HIS A 100 -6.94 3.45 4.07
CA HIS A 100 -5.75 4.19 3.64
C HIS A 100 -4.50 3.88 4.50
N ILE A 101 -4.70 3.59 5.78
CA ILE A 101 -3.63 3.28 6.75
C ILE A 101 -3.38 1.77 6.81
N GLU A 102 -4.44 0.97 6.86
CA GLU A 102 -4.38 -0.48 6.99
C GLU A 102 -3.61 -1.13 5.83
N PHE A 103 -3.91 -0.76 4.58
CA PHE A 103 -3.24 -1.32 3.41
C PHE A 103 -1.73 -1.00 3.37
N ARG A 104 -1.34 0.18 3.88
CA ARG A 104 0.07 0.62 4.02
C ARG A 104 0.78 -0.04 5.20
N ASN A 105 0.05 -0.75 6.06
CA ASN A 105 0.49 -1.32 7.32
C ASN A 105 0.94 -0.23 8.33
N PRO A 106 0.18 0.01 9.42
CA PRO A 106 0.52 0.99 10.43
C PRO A 106 1.97 0.87 10.95
N MET A 107 2.47 -0.36 11.09
CA MET A 107 3.84 -0.58 11.56
C MET A 107 4.89 -0.07 10.58
N TYR A 108 4.66 -0.17 9.26
CA TYR A 108 5.60 0.34 8.26
C TYR A 108 5.63 1.87 8.27
N LEU A 109 4.47 2.49 8.45
CA LEU A 109 4.36 3.94 8.57
C LEU A 109 5.10 4.45 9.81
N VAL A 110 4.93 3.79 10.96
CA VAL A 110 5.65 4.11 12.20
C VAL A 110 7.16 3.91 12.04
N MET A 111 7.61 2.81 11.43
CA MET A 111 9.04 2.59 11.18
C MET A 111 9.64 3.64 10.25
N THR A 112 8.90 4.06 9.21
CA THR A 112 9.30 5.16 8.32
C THR A 112 9.46 6.45 9.14
N LEU A 113 8.47 6.81 9.96
CA LEU A 113 8.54 8.00 10.82
C LEU A 113 9.75 7.96 11.76
N ILE A 114 10.01 6.85 12.43
CA ILE A 114 11.13 6.71 13.37
C ILE A 114 12.46 6.84 12.63
N ALA A 115 12.63 6.15 11.50
CA ALA A 115 13.86 6.17 10.72
C ALA A 115 14.15 7.59 10.17
N SER A 116 13.16 8.25 9.57
CA SER A 116 13.29 9.62 9.11
C SER A 116 13.51 10.60 10.28
N MET A 117 12.88 10.38 11.44
CA MET A 117 13.03 11.24 12.62
C MET A 117 14.45 11.18 13.18
N ILE A 118 15.01 9.98 13.37
CA ILE A 118 16.39 9.80 13.86
C ILE A 118 17.37 10.57 12.95
N LEU A 119 17.18 10.44 11.64
CA LEU A 119 18.02 11.09 10.66
C LEU A 119 17.87 12.62 10.67
N VAL A 120 16.64 13.11 10.53
CA VAL A 120 16.37 14.56 10.46
C VAL A 120 16.75 15.24 11.77
N VAL A 121 16.41 14.66 12.92
CA VAL A 121 16.81 15.19 14.23
C VAL A 121 18.33 15.15 14.39
N GLY A 122 18.99 14.03 14.08
CA GLY A 122 20.45 13.92 14.21
C GLY A 122 21.20 14.94 13.36
N MET A 123 20.76 15.13 12.12
CA MET A 123 21.37 16.06 11.17
C MET A 123 21.06 17.52 11.48
N THR A 124 19.84 17.85 11.89
CA THR A 124 19.50 19.22 12.33
C THR A 124 20.17 19.56 13.65
N LEU A 125 20.35 18.60 14.56
CA LEU A 125 21.08 18.78 15.80
C LEU A 125 22.54 19.17 15.56
N ARG A 126 23.19 18.60 14.53
CA ARG A 126 24.51 19.08 14.09
C ARG A 126 24.51 20.57 13.76
N PHE A 127 23.55 21.02 12.97
CA PHE A 127 23.48 22.43 12.55
C PHE A 127 23.11 23.37 13.71
N LEU A 128 22.30 22.89 14.66
CA LEU A 128 21.99 23.60 15.91
C LEU A 128 23.19 23.72 16.84
N ILE A 129 23.92 22.62 17.10
CA ILE A 129 25.09 22.60 17.98
C ILE A 129 26.28 23.34 17.35
N GLY A 130 26.41 23.31 16.03
CA GLY A 130 27.50 23.94 15.28
C GLY A 130 28.54 22.93 14.82
N ARG A 131 29.22 23.27 13.72
CA ARG A 131 30.10 22.33 13.00
C ARG A 131 31.37 21.99 13.74
N LYS A 132 31.85 22.90 14.59
CA LYS A 132 33.09 22.73 15.35
C LYS A 132 32.94 21.79 16.54
N ILE A 133 31.75 21.79 17.16
CA ILE A 133 31.48 21.09 18.42
C ILE A 133 30.86 19.71 18.16
N PHE A 134 30.03 19.57 17.12
CA PHE A 134 29.32 18.31 16.88
C PHE A 134 30.28 17.16 16.53
N PRO A 135 30.23 16.00 17.22
CA PRO A 135 31.18 14.89 17.01
C PRO A 135 31.24 14.41 15.56
N CYS A 136 32.45 14.41 14.98
CA CYS A 136 32.64 14.00 13.58
C CYS A 136 32.22 12.54 13.33
N GLY A 137 32.50 11.63 14.27
CA GLY A 137 32.09 10.23 14.12
C GLY A 137 30.59 10.01 14.04
N ILE A 138 29.80 10.74 14.86
CA ILE A 138 28.34 10.67 14.79
C ILE A 138 27.85 11.23 13.45
N TYR A 139 28.45 12.34 13.01
CA TYR A 139 28.08 12.96 11.74
C TYR A 139 28.32 12.07 10.53
N THR A 140 29.52 11.50 10.43
CA THR A 140 29.88 10.64 9.29
C THR A 140 29.08 9.34 9.31
N LEU A 141 28.79 8.80 10.50
CA LEU A 141 27.90 7.64 10.66
C LEU A 141 26.49 7.95 10.15
N LEU A 142 25.91 9.10 10.55
CA LEU A 142 24.58 9.50 10.07
C LEU A 142 24.53 9.59 8.54
N PHE A 143 25.58 10.12 7.92
CA PHE A 143 25.68 10.23 6.47
C PHE A 143 25.93 8.90 5.74
N PHE A 144 26.62 7.94 6.36
CA PHE A 144 26.79 6.59 5.82
C PHE A 144 25.51 5.76 5.93
N VAL A 145 24.71 5.97 6.97
CA VAL A 145 23.44 5.24 7.15
C VAL A 145 22.32 5.89 6.33
N LEU A 146 22.49 7.14 5.92
CA LEU A 146 21.52 7.97 5.21
C LEU A 146 20.92 7.28 3.97
N PRO A 147 21.70 6.76 3.00
CA PRO A 147 21.10 6.18 1.79
C PRO A 147 20.23 4.97 2.11
N GLY A 148 20.69 4.07 2.99
CA GLY A 148 19.90 2.93 3.42
C GLY A 148 18.58 3.32 4.09
N ILE A 149 18.59 4.31 5.00
CA ILE A 149 17.38 4.79 5.70
C ILE A 149 16.37 5.42 4.73
N ILE A 150 16.87 6.23 3.78
CA ILE A 150 16.04 7.01 2.88
C ILE A 150 15.41 6.15 1.77
N LEU A 151 16.15 5.15 1.27
CA LEU A 151 15.82 4.46 0.03
C LEU A 151 15.03 3.16 0.27
N LEU A 152 15.29 2.48 1.39
CA LEU A 152 14.61 1.23 1.74
C LEU A 152 13.09 1.33 1.94
N PRO A 153 12.52 2.39 2.56
CA PRO A 153 11.08 2.46 2.77
C PRO A 153 10.28 2.33 1.47
N THR A 154 10.65 3.06 0.43
CA THR A 154 9.96 3.02 -0.87
C THR A 154 10.15 1.67 -1.56
N ALA A 155 11.35 1.09 -1.53
CA ALA A 155 11.59 -0.26 -2.06
C ALA A 155 10.72 -1.32 -1.36
N PHE A 156 10.62 -1.27 -0.02
CA PHE A 156 9.76 -2.19 0.74
C PHE A 156 8.27 -1.99 0.45
N ARG A 157 7.81 -0.75 0.23
CA ARG A 157 6.41 -0.49 -0.18
C ARG A 157 6.12 -1.13 -1.54
N CYS A 158 7.00 -0.96 -2.51
CA CYS A 158 6.91 -1.57 -3.84
C CYS A 158 6.89 -3.11 -3.78
N MET A 159 7.84 -3.70 -3.04
CA MET A 159 7.90 -5.15 -2.86
C MET A 159 6.66 -5.69 -2.14
N ARG A 160 6.18 -5.00 -1.10
CA ARG A 160 4.96 -5.37 -0.37
C ARG A 160 3.76 -5.42 -1.31
N LEU A 161 3.56 -4.39 -2.14
CA LEU A 161 2.43 -4.37 -3.07
C LEU A 161 2.50 -5.56 -4.04
N PHE A 162 3.68 -5.85 -4.58
CA PHE A 162 3.90 -7.00 -5.45
C PHE A 162 3.61 -8.34 -4.75
N PHE A 163 4.14 -8.56 -3.54
CA PHE A 163 3.91 -9.80 -2.81
C PHE A 163 2.46 -9.96 -2.36
N MET A 164 1.77 -8.86 -2.05
CA MET A 164 0.35 -8.86 -1.73
C MET A 164 -0.47 -9.29 -2.95
N TYR A 165 -0.17 -8.73 -4.12
CA TYR A 165 -0.76 -9.17 -5.38
C TYR A 165 -0.53 -10.66 -5.65
N ARG A 166 0.72 -11.13 -5.52
CA ARG A 166 1.04 -12.56 -5.71
C ARG A 166 0.32 -13.45 -4.71
N LEU A 167 0.22 -13.04 -3.46
CA LEU A 167 -0.50 -13.78 -2.43
C LEU A 167 -1.99 -13.91 -2.77
N ASN A 168 -2.62 -12.83 -3.22
CA ASN A 168 -4.03 -12.84 -3.57
C ASN A 168 -4.32 -13.66 -4.84
N LEU A 169 -3.44 -13.59 -5.84
CA LEU A 169 -3.51 -14.45 -7.02
C LEU A 169 -3.37 -15.95 -6.65
N GLN A 170 -2.55 -16.27 -5.65
CA GLN A 170 -2.48 -17.63 -5.13
C GLN A 170 -3.75 -18.03 -4.39
N LYS A 171 -4.34 -17.15 -3.58
CA LYS A 171 -5.63 -17.42 -2.91
C LYS A 171 -6.74 -17.74 -3.92
N THR A 172 -6.86 -16.95 -4.98
CA THR A 172 -7.86 -17.18 -6.03
C THR A 172 -7.61 -18.50 -6.75
N ASN A 173 -6.36 -18.80 -7.09
CA ASN A 173 -6.02 -20.06 -7.76
C ASN A 173 -6.31 -21.29 -6.89
N ILE A 174 -6.01 -21.23 -5.59
CA ILE A 174 -6.31 -22.32 -4.65
C ILE A 174 -7.82 -22.54 -4.58
N PHE A 175 -8.60 -21.46 -4.52
CA PHE A 175 -10.04 -21.52 -4.46
C PHE A 175 -10.65 -22.09 -5.75
N GLU A 176 -10.25 -21.58 -6.92
CA GLU A 176 -10.75 -22.07 -8.21
C GLU A 176 -10.42 -23.54 -8.43
N ARG A 177 -9.21 -23.98 -8.06
CA ARG A 177 -8.83 -25.39 -8.12
C ARG A 177 -9.65 -26.24 -7.15
N ALA A 178 -9.91 -25.76 -5.93
CA ALA A 178 -10.78 -26.47 -5.00
C ALA A 178 -12.19 -26.65 -5.58
N VAL A 179 -12.75 -25.62 -6.23
CA VAL A 179 -14.06 -25.70 -6.90
C VAL A 179 -14.03 -26.68 -8.08
N ILE A 180 -12.99 -26.66 -8.92
CA ILE A 180 -12.85 -27.57 -10.07
C ILE A 180 -12.64 -29.03 -9.61
N ALA A 181 -11.82 -29.25 -8.60
CA ALA A 181 -11.62 -30.58 -8.02
C ALA A 181 -12.95 -31.15 -7.50
N GLN A 182 -13.72 -30.28 -6.82
CA GLN A 182 -15.05 -30.62 -6.35
C GLN A 182 -16.01 -30.94 -7.49
N SER A 183 -16.02 -30.19 -8.60
CA SER A 183 -16.86 -30.49 -9.78
C SER A 183 -16.44 -31.78 -10.48
N ASN A 184 -15.15 -32.06 -10.59
CA ASN A 184 -14.66 -33.28 -11.22
C ASN A 184 -14.99 -34.53 -10.39
N ALA A 185 -14.92 -34.42 -9.05
CA ALA A 185 -15.37 -35.47 -8.15
C ALA A 185 -16.87 -35.77 -8.32
N LYS A 186 -17.70 -34.73 -8.56
CA LYS A 186 -19.13 -34.93 -8.89
C LYS A 186 -19.32 -35.73 -10.17
N ILE A 187 -18.62 -35.35 -11.24
CA ILE A 187 -18.73 -36.00 -12.55
C ILE A 187 -18.28 -37.45 -12.45
N SER A 188 -17.17 -37.72 -11.75
CA SER A 188 -16.69 -39.08 -11.51
C SER A 188 -17.73 -39.92 -10.76
N ASN A 189 -18.29 -39.40 -9.67
CA ASN A 189 -19.31 -40.11 -8.89
C ASN A 189 -20.61 -40.33 -9.70
N ALA A 190 -21.00 -39.37 -10.52
CA ALA A 190 -22.16 -39.51 -11.41
C ALA A 190 -21.92 -40.60 -12.45
N ILE A 191 -20.74 -40.63 -13.10
CA ILE A 191 -20.37 -41.69 -14.04
C ILE A 191 -20.37 -43.05 -13.36
N THR A 192 -19.76 -43.18 -12.18
CA THR A 192 -19.75 -44.44 -11.42
C THR A 192 -21.17 -44.92 -11.06
N SER A 193 -22.10 -44.00 -10.79
CA SER A 193 -23.51 -44.34 -10.53
C SER A 193 -24.31 -44.73 -11.78
N ILE A 194 -23.87 -44.33 -12.97
CA ILE A 194 -24.53 -44.64 -14.24
C ILE A 194 -24.07 -46.00 -14.79
N ILE A 195 -22.85 -46.46 -14.45
CA ILE A 195 -22.39 -47.80 -14.82
C ILE A 195 -23.32 -48.82 -14.15
N PRO A 196 -24.14 -49.56 -14.93
CA PRO A 196 -25.11 -50.48 -14.37
C PRO A 196 -24.41 -51.58 -13.58
N GLU A 197 -24.99 -51.95 -12.44
CA GLU A 197 -24.51 -53.04 -11.57
C GLU A 197 -24.34 -54.37 -12.32
N GLU A 198 -25.02 -54.54 -13.47
CA GLU A 198 -24.86 -55.68 -14.39
C GLU A 198 -23.45 -55.79 -15.01
N VAL A 199 -22.76 -54.67 -15.29
CA VAL A 199 -21.40 -54.68 -15.83
C VAL A 199 -20.39 -55.08 -14.76
N GLN A 200 -20.62 -54.72 -13.50
CA GLN A 200 -19.81 -55.18 -12.36
C GLN A 200 -20.07 -56.65 -11.99
N LYS A 201 -21.26 -57.19 -12.27
CA LYS A 201 -21.53 -58.64 -12.14
C LYS A 201 -20.82 -59.48 -13.22
N LEU A 202 -20.81 -59.00 -14.47
CA LEU A 202 -20.12 -59.68 -15.58
C LEU A 202 -18.60 -59.78 -15.40
N GLU A 203 -17.97 -58.86 -14.67
CA GLU A 203 -16.54 -58.92 -14.33
C GLU A 203 -16.24 -59.91 -13.19
N ASN A 204 -17.19 -60.12 -12.27
CA ASN A 204 -17.05 -61.09 -11.18
C ASN A 204 -17.38 -62.54 -11.58
N ASP A 205 -18.13 -62.76 -12.66
CA ASP A 205 -18.52 -64.10 -13.13
C ASP A 205 -17.46 -64.82 -13.98
N GLY A 206 -16.22 -64.30 -14.08
CA GLY A 206 -15.04 -65.10 -14.45
C GLY A 206 -15.03 -65.72 -15.86
N LEU A 207 -15.74 -65.13 -16.84
CA LEU A 207 -15.84 -65.66 -18.21
C LEU A 207 -14.96 -64.96 -19.25
N VAL A 208 -14.02 -64.10 -18.81
CA VAL A 208 -13.01 -63.53 -19.72
C VAL A 208 -11.76 -64.41 -19.70
N PRO A 209 -11.37 -65.03 -20.84
CA PRO A 209 -10.24 -65.94 -20.89
C PRO A 209 -8.93 -65.19 -20.65
N THR A 210 -8.25 -65.57 -19.57
CA THR A 210 -6.87 -65.20 -19.24
C THR A 210 -5.97 -65.35 -20.48
N PRO A 211 -5.27 -64.30 -20.95
CA PRO A 211 -4.29 -64.45 -22.01
C PRO A 211 -3.16 -65.35 -21.53
N ARG A 212 -3.01 -66.46 -22.25
CA ARG A 212 -2.00 -67.51 -22.06
C ARG A 212 -0.60 -66.89 -22.11
N ASN A 213 0.13 -66.96 -21.00
CA ASN A 213 1.57 -66.73 -20.95
C ASN A 213 2.29 -67.80 -21.78
N PRO A 214 3.08 -67.46 -22.81
CA PRO A 214 3.98 -68.41 -23.44
C PRO A 214 5.21 -68.64 -22.55
N SER A 215 5.45 -69.93 -22.33
CA SER A 215 6.52 -70.53 -21.55
C SER A 215 7.93 -70.17 -22.07
N ARG A 216 8.74 -69.62 -21.16
CA ARG A 216 10.05 -70.14 -20.72
C ARG A 216 10.79 -71.08 -21.70
N THR A 217 11.82 -70.55 -22.36
CA THR A 217 13.02 -71.31 -22.76
C THR A 217 14.28 -70.57 -22.30
N ASN A 218 15.18 -71.33 -21.67
CA ASN A 218 16.45 -70.89 -21.12
C ASN A 218 17.48 -70.64 -22.24
N SER A 219 18.25 -69.55 -22.18
CA SER A 219 19.73 -69.59 -22.24
C SER A 219 20.38 -68.19 -22.12
N THR A 220 21.25 -68.09 -21.10
CA THR A 220 22.49 -67.27 -21.00
C THR A 220 22.44 -65.74 -20.84
N PRO A 221 23.44 -65.14 -20.13
CA PRO A 221 23.28 -63.90 -19.40
C PRO A 221 24.05 -62.73 -20.03
N TYR A 222 23.42 -61.57 -20.22
CA TYR A 222 24.14 -60.31 -20.37
C TYR A 222 23.35 -59.12 -19.81
N ILE A 223 23.94 -58.54 -18.76
CA ILE A 223 24.10 -57.11 -18.41
C ILE A 223 22.94 -56.15 -18.74
N LEU A 224 22.21 -55.83 -17.67
CA LEU A 224 21.82 -54.49 -17.20
C LEU A 224 21.88 -53.34 -18.21
N ASP A 225 20.72 -52.84 -18.65
CA ASP A 225 20.50 -51.39 -18.69
C ASP A 225 19.03 -50.99 -18.59
N SER A 226 18.81 -49.91 -17.85
CA SER A 226 17.52 -49.37 -17.45
C SER A 226 16.96 -48.46 -18.55
N GLN A 227 15.81 -48.79 -19.12
CA GLN A 227 14.99 -47.79 -19.81
C GLN A 227 13.49 -47.98 -19.53
N LYS A 228 12.98 -47.02 -18.75
CA LYS A 228 11.60 -46.83 -18.34
C LYS A 228 10.83 -46.21 -19.50
N SER A 229 10.06 -47.02 -20.23
CA SER A 229 9.11 -46.53 -21.25
C SER A 229 7.70 -46.60 -20.66
N SER A 230 7.09 -45.43 -20.48
CA SER A 230 5.72 -45.26 -20.00
C SER A 230 4.84 -44.97 -21.21
N SER A 231 3.92 -45.88 -21.52
CA SER A 231 2.93 -45.75 -22.59
C SER A 231 1.88 -44.70 -22.20
N HIS A 232 1.87 -43.59 -22.94
CA HIS A 232 0.81 -42.58 -22.93
C HIS A 232 -0.33 -43.03 -23.84
N LEU A 233 -1.51 -43.25 -23.27
CA LEU A 233 -2.77 -43.36 -24.01
C LEU A 233 -3.23 -41.93 -24.35
N VAL A 234 -3.06 -41.52 -25.61
CA VAL A 234 -3.54 -40.24 -26.14
C VAL A 234 -4.92 -40.48 -26.75
N ILE A 235 -5.96 -39.88 -26.18
CA ILE A 235 -7.27 -39.74 -26.81
C ILE A 235 -7.17 -38.51 -27.73
N GLN A 236 -7.21 -38.76 -29.04
CA GLN A 236 -7.31 -37.75 -30.09
C GLN A 236 -8.72 -37.14 -30.06
N ILE A 237 -8.80 -35.82 -29.88
CA ILE A 237 -9.99 -35.03 -30.23
C ILE A 237 -9.62 -34.20 -31.45
N ASP A 238 -10.33 -34.46 -32.55
CA ASP A 238 -10.17 -33.78 -33.83
C ASP A 238 -10.51 -32.28 -33.72
N SER A 239 -9.52 -31.44 -34.00
CA SER A 239 -9.69 -30.01 -34.23
C SER A 239 -10.00 -29.76 -35.70
N LEU A 240 -11.23 -29.34 -35.99
CA LEU A 240 -11.63 -28.83 -37.31
C LEU A 240 -11.05 -27.42 -37.53
N ASN A 241 -10.35 -27.28 -38.65
CA ASN A 241 -9.89 -26.02 -39.24
C ASN A 241 -11.08 -25.13 -39.62
N LEU A 242 -11.03 -23.85 -39.25
CA LEU A 242 -11.73 -22.81 -39.98
C LEU A 242 -10.78 -21.62 -40.19
N GLU A 243 -10.14 -21.66 -41.35
CA GLU A 243 -9.40 -20.57 -41.94
C GLU A 243 -10.39 -19.51 -42.45
N LYS A 244 -10.30 -18.28 -41.92
CA LYS A 244 -10.85 -17.11 -42.62
C LYS A 244 -10.02 -15.88 -42.36
N SER A 245 -9.25 -15.53 -43.37
CA SER A 245 -8.61 -14.26 -43.63
C SER A 245 -9.61 -13.11 -43.58
N VAL A 246 -9.35 -12.07 -42.78
CA VAL A 246 -9.89 -10.72 -43.01
C VAL A 246 -8.81 -9.68 -42.70
N GLU A 247 -8.44 -9.03 -43.79
CA GLU A 247 -7.61 -7.85 -43.99
C GLU A 247 -8.06 -6.66 -43.11
N THR A 248 -7.16 -6.11 -42.29
CA THR A 248 -7.44 -4.93 -41.46
C THR A 248 -7.25 -3.64 -42.29
N LYS A 249 -8.30 -3.17 -42.96
CA LYS A 249 -8.39 -1.79 -43.45
C LYS A 249 -8.94 -0.90 -42.35
N THR A 250 -8.13 0.07 -41.93
CA THR A 250 -8.50 1.25 -41.13
C THR A 250 -9.68 2.01 -41.74
N PRO A 251 -10.76 2.27 -40.99
CA PRO A 251 -11.65 3.39 -41.26
C PRO A 251 -11.24 4.59 -40.42
N ARG A 252 -10.86 5.64 -41.14
CA ARG A 252 -10.73 7.01 -40.67
C ARG A 252 -12.15 7.53 -40.43
N GLU A 253 -12.56 7.68 -39.18
CA GLU A 253 -13.87 8.23 -38.86
C GLU A 253 -13.76 9.70 -38.45
N ASN A 254 -14.55 10.50 -39.14
CA ASN A 254 -14.63 11.95 -39.05
C ASN A 254 -15.29 12.37 -37.73
N ILE A 255 -14.65 13.32 -37.05
CA ILE A 255 -15.20 14.05 -35.91
C ILE A 255 -16.21 15.08 -36.44
N PRO A 256 -17.50 15.04 -36.08
CA PRO A 256 -18.38 16.18 -36.24
C PRO A 256 -18.04 17.20 -35.13
N LYS A 257 -17.76 18.44 -35.55
CA LYS A 257 -17.72 19.59 -34.65
C LYS A 257 -19.12 19.84 -34.13
N GLU A 258 -19.32 19.67 -32.84
CA GLU A 258 -20.53 20.10 -32.14
C GLU A 258 -20.24 21.43 -31.45
N ASP A 259 -20.82 22.50 -32.00
CA ASP A 259 -20.87 23.83 -31.40
C ASP A 259 -21.74 23.78 -30.15
N THR A 260 -21.17 24.05 -28.98
CA THR A 260 -21.94 24.39 -27.78
C THR A 260 -21.39 25.68 -27.17
N SER A 261 -21.99 26.80 -27.60
CA SER A 261 -21.93 28.05 -26.87
C SER A 261 -22.74 27.92 -25.58
N ILE A 262 -22.06 27.74 -24.44
CA ILE A 262 -22.70 27.86 -23.13
C ILE A 262 -22.53 29.31 -22.66
N LYS A 263 -23.65 30.04 -22.72
CA LYS A 263 -23.86 31.32 -22.02
C LYS A 263 -23.68 31.11 -20.52
N SER A 264 -22.78 31.89 -19.93
CA SER A 264 -22.68 32.12 -18.49
C SER A 264 -23.86 32.96 -18.00
N PRO A 265 -24.53 32.61 -16.89
CA PRO A 265 -25.30 33.56 -16.11
C PRO A 265 -24.41 34.16 -15.02
N SER A 266 -24.23 35.47 -15.10
CA SER A 266 -23.79 36.32 -14.00
C SER A 266 -24.83 36.29 -12.87
N MET A 267 -24.40 36.05 -11.64
CA MET A 267 -25.16 36.45 -10.45
C MET A 267 -24.24 37.20 -9.49
N ASN A 268 -24.40 38.53 -9.52
CA ASN A 268 -24.18 39.42 -8.39
C ASN A 268 -25.47 39.42 -7.56
N ALA A 269 -25.39 39.18 -6.26
CA ALA A 269 -26.27 39.81 -5.27
C ALA A 269 -25.69 39.65 -3.87
N SER A 270 -25.35 40.79 -3.30
CA SER A 270 -24.98 41.07 -1.92
C SER A 270 -26.17 40.96 -0.96
N SER A 271 -25.94 40.40 0.22
CA SER A 271 -26.68 40.69 1.47
C SER A 271 -25.77 40.18 2.61
N GLN A 272 -25.06 41.04 3.35
CA GLN A 272 -25.52 41.90 4.45
C GLN A 272 -26.14 41.08 5.59
N GLU A 273 -25.29 40.55 6.46
CA GLU A 273 -25.67 39.96 7.76
C GLU A 273 -25.38 40.97 8.87
N ASP A 274 -26.47 41.46 9.47
CA ASP A 274 -26.46 42.21 10.72
C ASP A 274 -26.35 41.26 11.91
N ALA A 275 -25.42 41.60 12.80
CA ALA A 275 -25.24 40.95 14.10
C ALA A 275 -26.37 41.36 15.06
N THR A 276 -27.07 40.37 15.60
CA THR A 276 -27.89 40.55 16.82
C THR A 276 -27.44 39.55 17.88
N THR A 277 -26.76 40.08 18.88
CA THR A 277 -26.48 39.48 20.19
C THR A 277 -27.76 39.29 21.01
N VAL A 278 -27.90 38.19 21.77
CA VAL A 278 -28.67 38.03 23.03
C VAL A 278 -28.39 36.61 23.59
N PRO A 279 -28.46 36.41 24.92
CA PRO A 279 -27.38 35.74 25.65
C PRO A 279 -27.65 34.29 26.10
N LEU A 280 -26.54 33.67 26.45
CA LEU A 280 -26.37 32.42 27.18
C LEU A 280 -27.09 32.49 28.54
N ASN A 281 -27.93 31.50 28.84
CA ASN A 281 -28.45 31.26 30.18
C ASN A 281 -28.24 29.79 30.54
N ASP A 282 -27.35 29.56 31.51
CA ASP A 282 -27.12 28.29 32.17
C ASP A 282 -28.30 27.93 33.06
N GLN A 283 -28.87 26.73 32.90
CA GLN A 283 -29.54 26.05 34.02
C GLN A 283 -29.22 24.56 34.05
N ILE A 284 -28.66 24.21 35.20
CA ILE A 284 -28.42 22.91 35.82
C ILE A 284 -29.71 22.08 35.89
N LEU A 285 -29.64 20.77 35.58
CA LEU A 285 -30.36 19.75 36.35
C LEU A 285 -29.82 18.32 36.13
N ASP A 286 -29.40 17.69 37.23
CA ASP A 286 -29.22 16.26 37.43
C ASP A 286 -30.51 15.45 37.20
N LYS A 287 -30.41 14.24 36.60
CA LYS A 287 -31.01 12.99 37.14
C LYS A 287 -30.81 11.73 36.26
N LYS A 288 -30.13 10.75 36.86
CA LYS A 288 -30.57 9.38 37.21
C LYS A 288 -31.34 8.51 36.18
N CYS A 289 -30.67 7.41 35.80
CA CYS A 289 -31.10 6.00 35.64
C CYS A 289 -32.51 5.59 35.13
N ILE A 290 -32.45 4.61 34.20
CA ILE A 290 -33.40 3.51 33.88
C ILE A 290 -34.67 3.92 33.12
N GLU A 291 -34.73 3.53 31.84
CA GLU A 291 -35.78 2.64 31.31
C GLU A 291 -35.45 2.22 29.86
N SER A 292 -35.56 0.91 29.62
CA SER A 292 -35.50 0.26 28.31
C SER A 292 -36.58 0.81 27.36
N PRO A 293 -36.28 1.00 26.06
CA PRO A 293 -37.32 1.38 25.11
C PRO A 293 -38.25 0.18 24.82
N PRO A 294 -39.56 0.42 24.65
CA PRO A 294 -40.54 -0.63 24.41
C PRO A 294 -40.37 -1.23 23.01
N THR A 295 -40.45 -2.56 22.96
CA THR A 295 -40.72 -3.34 21.75
C THR A 295 -42.11 -3.01 21.23
N THR A 296 -42.21 -2.06 20.32
CA THR A 296 -43.35 -1.94 19.41
C THR A 296 -43.11 -2.80 18.18
N GLU A 297 -43.78 -3.96 18.16
CA GLU A 297 -43.98 -4.77 16.95
C GLU A 297 -44.80 -3.96 15.93
N PHE A 298 -44.10 -3.41 14.94
CA PHE A 298 -44.76 -2.85 13.75
C PHE A 298 -44.80 -3.94 12.68
N SER A 299 -45.90 -4.67 12.64
CA SER A 299 -46.23 -5.63 11.59
C SER A 299 -46.61 -4.87 10.31
N THR A 300 -45.64 -4.61 9.43
CA THR A 300 -45.92 -4.27 8.03
C THR A 300 -45.97 -5.55 7.21
N GLY A 301 -47.16 -6.16 7.18
CA GLY A 301 -47.53 -7.10 6.13
C GLY A 301 -47.67 -6.36 4.81
N PHE A 302 -46.57 -6.19 4.07
CA PHE A 302 -46.59 -5.69 2.70
C PHE A 302 -46.20 -6.85 1.77
N LYS A 303 -47.21 -7.54 1.23
CA LYS A 303 -47.04 -8.51 0.15
C LYS A 303 -47.03 -7.73 -1.17
N PHE A 304 -45.88 -7.71 -1.83
CA PHE A 304 -45.76 -7.24 -3.21
C PHE A 304 -45.81 -8.46 -4.14
N GLU A 305 -47.02 -8.95 -4.37
CA GLU A 305 -47.37 -9.90 -5.43
C GLU A 305 -48.53 -9.25 -6.18
N ASP A 306 -48.20 -8.43 -7.18
CA ASP A 306 -48.94 -8.26 -8.44
C ASP A 306 -48.39 -7.03 -9.20
N TYR A 307 -48.39 -7.11 -10.53
CA TYR A 307 -47.91 -6.13 -11.51
C TYR A 307 -46.40 -6.09 -11.81
N VAL A 308 -45.94 -6.99 -12.68
CA VAL A 308 -45.50 -6.67 -14.07
C VAL A 308 -45.58 -7.97 -14.87
N SER A 309 -46.68 -8.16 -15.59
CA SER A 309 -46.76 -9.12 -16.69
C SER A 309 -46.68 -8.32 -17.99
N THR A 310 -45.47 -8.15 -18.50
CA THR A 310 -45.26 -7.80 -19.91
C THR A 310 -44.81 -9.07 -20.58
N GLU A 311 -45.66 -9.61 -21.46
CA GLU A 311 -45.37 -10.75 -22.34
C GLU A 311 -44.06 -10.47 -23.09
N VAL A 312 -42.99 -11.15 -22.66
CA VAL A 312 -41.82 -11.40 -23.49
C VAL A 312 -41.91 -12.88 -23.84
N THR A 313 -42.20 -13.10 -25.12
CA THR A 313 -42.26 -14.39 -25.80
C THR A 313 -41.15 -15.34 -25.39
N GLU A 314 -41.58 -16.56 -25.08
CA GLU A 314 -40.80 -17.78 -24.92
C GLU A 314 -39.79 -17.95 -26.06
N ASP A 315 -38.50 -18.02 -25.72
CA ASP A 315 -37.68 -19.19 -26.05
C ASP A 315 -36.27 -19.06 -25.44
N THR A 316 -35.74 -20.18 -24.95
CA THR A 316 -34.37 -20.38 -24.42
C THR A 316 -34.09 -20.08 -22.93
N THR A 317 -34.95 -20.53 -22.01
CA THR A 317 -34.51 -20.87 -20.64
C THR A 317 -34.23 -22.37 -20.54
N ALA A 318 -33.14 -22.81 -21.15
CA ALA A 318 -32.59 -24.13 -20.92
C ALA A 318 -31.92 -24.15 -19.52
N ASP A 319 -32.68 -24.70 -18.59
CA ASP A 319 -32.27 -25.57 -17.49
C ASP A 319 -30.87 -25.37 -16.88
N MET A 320 -30.84 -24.60 -15.79
CA MET A 320 -29.68 -24.48 -14.89
C MET A 320 -30.04 -24.99 -13.48
N THR A 321 -30.93 -25.99 -13.38
CA THR A 321 -31.46 -26.51 -12.10
C THR A 321 -30.99 -27.90 -11.70
N THR A 322 -30.13 -28.54 -12.49
CA THR A 322 -29.59 -29.88 -12.25
C THR A 322 -28.09 -29.81 -11.98
N ASP A 323 -27.66 -30.38 -10.83
CA ASP A 323 -26.26 -30.67 -10.40
C ASP A 323 -25.62 -29.88 -9.24
N ALA A 324 -26.45 -29.30 -8.36
CA ALA A 324 -26.00 -28.91 -7.01
C ALA A 324 -25.89 -30.11 -6.03
N ARG A 325 -26.17 -31.36 -6.44
CA ARG A 325 -26.49 -32.48 -5.53
C ARG A 325 -25.30 -33.26 -4.93
N THR A 326 -24.07 -33.13 -5.43
CA THR A 326 -22.98 -34.08 -5.11
C THR A 326 -21.66 -33.46 -4.61
N THR A 327 -21.65 -32.21 -4.17
CA THR A 327 -20.44 -31.40 -3.88
C THR A 327 -19.60 -31.87 -2.67
N TRP A 328 -19.94 -32.95 -1.94
CA TRP A 328 -19.41 -33.20 -0.59
C TRP A 328 -18.92 -34.63 -0.31
N ASN A 329 -18.15 -35.27 -1.20
CA ASN A 329 -17.51 -36.57 -0.93
C ASN A 329 -15.97 -36.48 -0.93
N GLY A 330 -15.34 -37.12 0.05
CA GLY A 330 -13.98 -36.86 0.53
C GLY A 330 -12.85 -37.76 0.02
N ASP A 331 -12.85 -38.16 -1.25
CA ASP A 331 -11.72 -38.87 -1.85
C ASP A 331 -10.69 -37.88 -2.43
N HIS A 332 -9.85 -37.31 -1.57
CA HIS A 332 -9.06 -36.09 -1.85
C HIS A 332 -7.53 -36.25 -1.68
N PHE A 333 -6.98 -37.47 -1.59
CA PHE A 333 -5.60 -37.67 -1.10
C PHE A 333 -4.48 -37.34 -2.12
N ARG A 334 -4.73 -37.47 -3.43
CA ARG A 334 -3.71 -37.19 -4.46
C ARG A 334 -3.48 -35.69 -4.68
N ASP A 335 -4.50 -34.87 -4.43
CA ASP A 335 -4.42 -33.41 -4.49
C ASP A 335 -3.60 -32.80 -3.34
N ILE A 336 -3.37 -33.55 -2.26
CA ILE A 336 -2.65 -33.04 -1.07
C ILE A 336 -1.18 -32.69 -1.39
N LEU A 337 -0.51 -33.44 -2.28
CA LEU A 337 0.89 -33.18 -2.62
C LEU A 337 1.06 -31.91 -3.46
N GLU A 338 0.18 -31.68 -4.44
CA GLU A 338 0.18 -30.43 -5.22
C GLU A 338 -0.18 -29.24 -4.32
N LEU A 339 -1.20 -29.41 -3.46
CA LEU A 339 -1.61 -28.41 -2.49
C LEU A 339 -0.48 -28.04 -1.52
N LYS A 340 0.34 -29.01 -1.10
CA LYS A 340 1.50 -28.76 -0.22
C LYS A 340 2.50 -27.79 -0.84
N SER A 341 2.76 -27.87 -2.15
CA SER A 341 3.67 -26.97 -2.84
C SER A 341 3.13 -25.53 -2.87
N GLU A 342 1.83 -25.35 -3.10
CA GLU A 342 1.17 -24.04 -3.11
C GLU A 342 1.07 -23.45 -1.69
N ILE A 343 0.83 -24.28 -0.68
CA ILE A 343 0.87 -23.87 0.73
C ILE A 343 2.26 -23.34 1.10
N ASN A 344 3.34 -23.95 0.61
CA ASN A 344 4.69 -23.46 0.87
C ASN A 344 4.96 -22.10 0.21
N LYS A 345 4.51 -21.90 -1.04
CA LYS A 345 4.57 -20.58 -1.70
C LYS A 345 3.75 -19.54 -0.95
N PHE A 346 2.56 -19.89 -0.48
CA PHE A 346 1.72 -19.03 0.33
C PHE A 346 2.40 -18.61 1.64
N LYS A 347 3.01 -19.56 2.36
CA LYS A 347 3.80 -19.29 3.58
C LYS A 347 4.97 -18.35 3.30
N PHE A 348 5.66 -18.55 2.18
CA PHE A 348 6.76 -17.67 1.76
C PHE A 348 6.27 -16.24 1.49
N TYR A 349 5.20 -16.05 0.72
CA TYR A 349 4.64 -14.71 0.47
C TYR A 349 4.15 -14.05 1.76
N LYS A 350 3.53 -14.80 2.67
CA LYS A 350 3.13 -14.30 3.99
C LYS A 350 4.33 -13.86 4.82
N PHE A 351 5.46 -14.58 4.75
CA PHE A 351 6.70 -14.20 5.40
C PHE A 351 7.28 -12.90 4.83
N MET A 352 7.34 -12.76 3.50
CA MET A 352 7.83 -11.55 2.83
C MET A 352 6.98 -10.30 3.15
N LEU A 353 5.69 -10.49 3.42
CA LEU A 353 4.76 -9.43 3.83
C LEU A 353 4.78 -9.12 5.33
N SER A 354 5.47 -9.94 6.12
CA SER A 354 5.51 -9.79 7.58
C SER A 354 6.38 -8.61 8.01
N TYR A 355 5.96 -7.91 9.05
CA TYR A 355 6.77 -6.84 9.66
C TYR A 355 8.10 -7.38 10.20
N LYS A 356 8.16 -8.65 10.59
CA LYS A 356 9.38 -9.32 11.07
C LYS A 356 10.45 -9.36 10.00
N PHE A 357 10.09 -9.71 8.76
CA PHE A 357 11.02 -9.71 7.64
C PHE A 357 11.62 -8.32 7.43
N VAL A 358 10.78 -7.28 7.39
CA VAL A 358 11.26 -5.91 7.17
C VAL A 358 12.13 -5.39 8.29
N ILE A 359 11.77 -5.62 9.57
CA ILE A 359 12.63 -5.27 10.71
C ILE A 359 13.99 -5.98 10.60
N MET A 360 14.00 -7.28 10.29
CA MET A 360 15.24 -8.04 10.09
C MET A 360 16.08 -7.45 8.95
N THR A 361 15.46 -7.03 7.85
CA THR A 361 16.20 -6.42 6.73
C THR A 361 16.77 -5.06 7.11
N TYR A 362 16.02 -4.21 7.82
CA TYR A 362 16.54 -2.92 8.32
C TYR A 362 17.73 -3.10 9.26
N ILE A 363 17.63 -4.02 10.22
CA ILE A 363 18.73 -4.35 11.14
C ILE A 363 19.95 -4.85 10.36
N THR A 364 19.74 -5.76 9.41
CA THR A 364 20.83 -6.31 8.57
C THR A 364 21.52 -5.21 7.77
N VAL A 365 20.76 -4.34 7.10
CA VAL A 365 21.31 -3.23 6.33
C VAL A 365 22.04 -2.24 7.23
N LEU A 366 21.47 -1.89 8.38
CA LEU A 366 22.11 -1.00 9.35
C LEU A 366 23.44 -1.57 9.84
N CYS A 367 23.49 -2.86 10.18
CA CYS A 367 24.73 -3.54 10.57
C CYS A 367 25.78 -3.52 9.45
N ILE A 368 25.38 -3.78 8.21
CA ILE A 368 26.27 -3.70 7.04
C ILE A 368 26.83 -2.28 6.89
N GLN A 369 26.00 -1.24 7.03
CA GLN A 369 26.47 0.14 6.92
C GLN A 369 27.40 0.56 8.05
N ILE A 370 27.13 0.13 9.28
CA ILE A 370 28.04 0.37 10.41
C ILE A 370 29.38 -0.32 10.16
N ILE A 371 29.38 -1.57 9.68
CA ILE A 371 30.62 -2.29 9.34
C ILE A 371 31.37 -1.58 8.22
N MET A 372 30.69 -1.15 7.15
CA MET A 372 31.32 -0.37 6.07
C MET A 372 31.92 0.93 6.59
N TRP A 373 31.17 1.70 7.38
CA TRP A 373 31.66 2.93 8.01
C TRP A 373 32.89 2.68 8.88
N LEU A 374 32.91 1.62 9.69
CA LEU A 374 34.07 1.22 10.49
C LEU A 374 35.29 0.86 9.63
N ILE A 375 35.09 0.13 8.52
CA ILE A 375 36.17 -0.22 7.59
C ILE A 375 36.74 1.05 6.95
N PHE A 376 35.91 1.95 6.42
CA PHE A 376 36.37 3.20 5.83
C PHE A 376 37.08 4.10 6.85
N GLY A 377 36.56 4.21 8.06
CA GLY A 377 37.19 4.96 9.14
C GLY A 377 38.53 4.36 9.57
N GLY A 378 38.63 3.03 9.64
CA GLY A 378 39.88 2.32 9.95
C GLY A 378 40.93 2.49 8.85
N VAL A 379 40.53 2.42 7.58
CA VAL A 379 41.44 2.66 6.44
C VAL A 379 41.93 4.11 6.45
N GLU A 380 41.06 5.09 6.68
CA GLU A 380 41.45 6.50 6.76
C GLU A 380 42.48 6.73 7.85
N GLU A 381 42.25 6.18 9.04
CA GLU A 381 43.16 6.36 10.17
C GLU A 381 44.50 5.65 9.92
N ALA A 382 44.48 4.43 9.38
CA ALA A 382 45.71 3.69 9.05
C ALA A 382 46.58 4.43 8.01
N VAL A 383 45.96 4.98 6.96
CA VAL A 383 46.65 5.78 5.95
C VAL A 383 47.21 7.06 6.56
N TYR A 384 46.41 7.75 7.39
CA TYR A 384 46.84 8.98 8.07
C TYR A 384 48.03 8.73 9.00
N THR A 385 48.00 7.67 9.81
CA THR A 385 49.11 7.31 10.72
C THR A 385 50.36 6.85 9.98
N SER A 386 50.21 6.22 8.81
CA SER A 386 51.36 5.77 8.00
C SER A 386 52.04 6.92 7.27
N GLY A 387 51.27 7.96 6.90
CA GLY A 387 51.77 9.15 6.19
C GLY A 387 52.19 10.30 7.10
N SER A 388 52.14 10.15 8.43
CA SER A 388 52.35 11.24 9.40
C SER A 388 53.79 11.76 9.46
N THR A 389 54.74 11.09 8.80
CA THR A 389 56.14 11.55 8.71
C THR A 389 56.31 12.73 7.75
N VAL A 390 55.34 12.97 6.86
CA VAL A 390 55.35 14.10 5.93
C VAL A 390 54.45 15.22 6.46
N PRO A 391 54.98 16.41 6.78
CA PRO A 391 54.14 17.55 7.15
C PRO A 391 53.24 17.92 5.97
N GLY A 392 51.92 17.91 6.20
CA GLY A 392 50.92 18.28 5.19
C GLY A 392 50.12 17.12 4.58
N THR A 393 50.24 15.89 5.10
CA THR A 393 49.41 14.76 4.64
C THR A 393 47.93 15.03 4.92
N LYS A 394 47.15 15.26 3.84
CA LYS A 394 45.71 15.49 3.93
C LYS A 394 44.96 14.17 4.14
N ARG A 395 43.88 14.20 4.91
CA ARG A 395 42.94 13.07 5.04
C ARG A 395 42.18 12.89 3.72
N ILE A 396 41.77 11.65 3.44
CA ILE A 396 41.17 11.28 2.14
C ILE A 396 39.68 11.63 2.10
N PHE A 397 38.94 11.30 3.16
CA PHE A 397 37.47 11.42 3.17
C PHE A 397 36.98 12.71 3.84
N LEU A 398 37.77 13.27 4.75
CA LEU A 398 37.40 14.49 5.46
C LEU A 398 38.45 15.58 5.23
N LEU A 399 38.00 16.84 5.16
CA LEU A 399 38.94 17.97 5.08
C LEU A 399 39.79 18.05 6.35
N GLU A 400 39.15 17.96 7.51
CA GLU A 400 39.78 17.94 8.83
C GLU A 400 38.98 17.07 9.81
N GLY A 401 39.67 16.42 10.74
CA GLY A 401 39.09 15.37 11.59
C GLY A 401 39.04 14.01 10.89
N GLY A 402 39.13 12.92 11.65
CA GLY A 402 38.95 11.56 11.14
C GLY A 402 37.53 11.08 11.32
N MET A 403 37.10 10.11 10.51
CA MET A 403 35.76 9.50 10.64
C MET A 403 35.51 8.91 12.03
N LEU A 404 36.55 8.49 12.76
CA LEU A 404 36.44 7.92 14.11
C LEU A 404 36.77 8.94 15.23
N VAL A 405 36.83 10.24 14.91
CA VAL A 405 37.10 11.30 15.89
C VAL A 405 35.79 11.82 16.48
N PHE A 406 35.66 11.77 17.81
CA PHE A 406 34.45 12.21 18.52
C PHE A 406 34.60 13.50 19.32
N GLU A 407 35.83 13.97 19.52
CA GLU A 407 36.13 15.14 20.37
C GLU A 407 35.88 16.48 19.68
N ARG A 408 35.85 16.49 18.35
CA ARG A 408 35.68 17.69 17.53
C ARG A 408 34.85 17.38 16.29
N GLY A 409 34.32 18.43 15.69
CA GLY A 409 33.59 18.31 14.43
C GLY A 409 34.49 18.35 13.20
N CYS A 410 33.84 18.22 12.05
CA CYS A 410 34.48 18.08 10.75
C CYS A 410 33.57 18.56 9.61
N SER A 411 34.16 18.77 8.43
CA SER A 411 33.45 19.03 7.17
C SER A 411 33.63 17.88 6.19
N MET A 412 32.63 17.65 5.34
CA MET A 412 32.68 16.60 4.32
C MET A 412 33.58 17.03 3.18
N SER A 413 34.48 16.16 2.76
CA SER A 413 35.20 16.37 1.50
C SER A 413 34.34 15.97 0.31
N THR A 414 34.74 16.43 -0.87
CA THR A 414 34.17 16.00 -2.15
C THR A 414 34.21 14.48 -2.33
N THR A 415 35.27 13.81 -1.84
CA THR A 415 35.41 12.36 -1.89
C THR A 415 34.29 11.67 -1.11
N MET A 416 33.95 12.18 0.08
CA MET A 416 32.87 11.63 0.90
C MET A 416 31.50 11.82 0.21
N VAL A 417 31.28 12.98 -0.41
CA VAL A 417 30.06 13.23 -1.21
C VAL A 417 29.93 12.20 -2.33
N LEU A 418 31.03 11.89 -3.04
CA LEU A 418 31.05 10.89 -4.10
C LEU A 418 30.79 9.46 -3.59
N ILE A 419 31.30 9.11 -2.41
CA ILE A 419 31.03 7.80 -1.79
C ILE A 419 29.55 7.65 -1.47
N ILE A 420 28.96 8.67 -0.83
CA ILE A 420 27.52 8.68 -0.50
C ILE A 420 26.67 8.64 -1.77
N ALA A 421 27.10 9.34 -2.82
CA ALA A 421 26.44 9.29 -4.12
C ALA A 421 26.49 7.87 -4.72
N GLY A 422 27.66 7.22 -4.68
CA GLY A 422 27.82 5.83 -5.13
C GLY A 422 26.94 4.84 -4.36
N GLU A 423 26.87 5.00 -3.04
CA GLU A 423 25.98 4.20 -2.19
C GLU A 423 24.49 4.46 -2.53
N SER A 424 24.12 5.73 -2.72
CA SER A 424 22.76 6.10 -3.13
C SER A 424 22.38 5.48 -4.46
N VAL A 425 23.29 5.44 -5.44
CA VAL A 425 23.07 4.77 -6.74
C VAL A 425 22.82 3.28 -6.56
N PHE A 426 23.59 2.61 -5.70
CA PHE A 426 23.39 1.18 -5.43
C PHE A 426 21.97 0.88 -4.91
N TYR A 427 21.48 1.64 -3.95
CA TYR A 427 20.11 1.49 -3.44
C TYR A 427 19.03 1.92 -4.44
N MET A 428 19.28 2.96 -5.24
CA MET A 428 18.36 3.34 -6.32
C MET A 428 18.19 2.22 -7.35
N LEU A 429 19.23 1.44 -7.66
CA LEU A 429 19.09 0.27 -8.53
C LEU A 429 18.16 -0.79 -7.92
N PHE A 430 18.31 -1.06 -6.61
CA PHE A 430 17.42 -1.97 -5.89
C PHE A 430 15.96 -1.49 -5.87
N GLU A 431 15.77 -0.18 -5.72
CA GLU A 431 14.45 0.45 -5.75
C GLU A 431 13.81 0.40 -7.14
N VAL A 432 14.58 0.63 -8.21
CA VAL A 432 14.10 0.49 -9.59
C VAL A 432 13.66 -0.94 -9.88
N VAL A 433 14.42 -1.95 -9.43
CA VAL A 433 14.00 -3.37 -9.54
C VAL A 433 12.69 -3.60 -8.78
N SER A 434 12.57 -3.04 -7.58
CA SER A 434 11.34 -3.13 -6.78
C SER A 434 10.16 -2.44 -7.47
N LEU A 435 10.37 -1.28 -8.10
CA LEU A 435 9.37 -0.57 -8.88
C LEU A 435 8.92 -1.38 -10.10
N ILE A 436 9.84 -2.02 -10.83
CA ILE A 436 9.50 -2.89 -11.96
C ILE A 436 8.60 -4.05 -11.51
N LEU A 437 8.90 -4.67 -10.37
CA LEU A 437 8.03 -5.69 -9.77
C LEU A 437 6.67 -5.10 -9.38
N CYS A 438 6.66 -3.90 -8.81
CA CYS A 438 5.45 -3.19 -8.41
C CYS A 438 4.55 -2.83 -9.61
N VAL A 439 5.12 -2.44 -10.76
CA VAL A 439 4.38 -2.17 -12.00
C VAL A 439 3.67 -3.43 -12.51
N LYS A 440 4.28 -4.62 -12.33
CA LYS A 440 3.66 -5.91 -12.68
C LYS A 440 2.51 -6.33 -11.78
N SER A 441 2.35 -5.72 -10.59
CA SER A 441 1.14 -5.93 -9.79
C SER A 441 -0.05 -5.43 -10.59
N ASP A 442 -1.17 -6.14 -10.63
CA ASP A 442 -2.39 -5.55 -11.17
C ASP A 442 -2.88 -4.38 -10.30
N ARG A 443 -3.78 -3.58 -10.88
CA ARG A 443 -4.43 -2.35 -10.39
C ARG A 443 -4.14 -1.97 -8.93
N ASP A 444 -3.68 -0.74 -8.76
CA ASP A 444 -3.44 -0.13 -7.45
C ASP A 444 -4.59 0.79 -7.08
N THR A 445 -5.47 0.31 -6.21
CA THR A 445 -6.67 1.01 -5.76
C THR A 445 -6.37 2.16 -4.80
N TRP A 446 -5.19 2.19 -4.18
CA TRP A 446 -4.81 3.18 -3.17
C TRP A 446 -3.76 4.18 -3.64
N ALA A 447 -3.48 4.20 -4.96
CA ALA A 447 -2.48 5.05 -5.60
C ALA A 447 -1.05 4.92 -5.02
N ILE A 448 -0.73 3.82 -4.34
CA ILE A 448 0.60 3.52 -3.77
C ILE A 448 1.70 3.53 -4.86
N LYS A 449 1.41 3.05 -6.08
CA LYS A 449 2.32 3.07 -7.22
C LYS A 449 2.63 4.50 -7.68
N LYS A 450 1.62 5.37 -7.67
CA LYS A 450 1.80 6.79 -8.05
C LYS A 450 2.63 7.51 -6.98
N GLU A 451 2.36 7.24 -5.71
CA GLU A 451 3.18 7.74 -4.58
C GLU A 451 4.64 7.28 -4.71
N ALA A 452 4.88 5.98 -4.90
CA ALA A 452 6.23 5.43 -5.05
C ALA A 452 6.97 5.99 -6.27
N LEU A 453 6.31 6.06 -7.43
CA LEU A 453 6.87 6.65 -8.63
C LEU A 453 7.24 8.13 -8.42
N SER A 454 6.35 8.90 -7.78
CA SER A 454 6.61 10.30 -7.48
C SER A 454 7.82 10.47 -6.55
N LEU A 455 7.94 9.64 -5.52
CA LEU A 455 9.07 9.68 -4.59
C LEU A 455 10.39 9.36 -5.29
N ILE A 456 10.43 8.33 -6.13
CA ILE A 456 11.63 7.98 -6.91
C ILE A 456 12.09 9.15 -7.79
N ILE A 457 11.15 9.85 -8.44
CA ILE A 457 11.47 11.03 -9.25
C ILE A 457 12.08 12.13 -8.39
N PHE A 458 11.44 12.48 -7.26
CA PHE A 458 11.98 13.48 -6.34
C PHE A 458 13.34 13.07 -5.78
N GLN A 459 13.52 11.80 -5.46
CA GLN A 459 14.74 11.26 -4.90
C GLN A 459 15.91 11.41 -5.86
N VAL A 460 15.74 10.99 -7.12
CA VAL A 460 16.76 11.17 -8.16
C VAL A 460 17.12 12.65 -8.29
N PHE A 461 16.11 13.53 -8.30
CA PHE A 461 16.33 14.97 -8.34
C PHE A 461 17.14 15.47 -7.13
N PHE A 462 16.79 15.09 -5.90
CA PHE A 462 17.48 15.54 -4.69
C PHE A 462 18.90 14.95 -4.54
N VAL A 463 19.13 13.71 -4.97
CA VAL A 463 20.48 13.11 -5.00
C VAL A 463 21.36 13.85 -6.00
N ILE A 464 20.86 14.15 -7.21
CA ILE A 464 21.61 14.94 -8.19
C ILE A 464 21.89 16.34 -7.63
N ALA A 465 20.88 17.00 -7.04
CA ALA A 465 21.05 18.32 -6.44
C ALA A 465 22.09 18.32 -5.32
N PHE A 466 22.10 17.29 -4.46
CA PHE A 466 23.10 17.12 -3.41
C PHE A 466 24.51 16.96 -3.97
N VAL A 467 24.69 16.11 -4.98
CA VAL A 467 25.99 15.91 -5.64
C VAL A 467 26.47 17.19 -6.29
N VAL A 468 25.64 17.84 -7.10
CA VAL A 468 26.02 19.10 -7.77
C VAL A 468 26.38 20.17 -6.75
N ALA A 469 25.61 20.31 -5.67
CA ALA A 469 25.90 21.27 -4.61
C ALA A 469 27.21 20.94 -3.87
N GLY A 470 27.52 19.66 -3.64
CA GLY A 470 28.76 19.22 -2.99
C GLY A 470 30.00 19.24 -3.90
N LEU A 471 29.83 19.30 -5.22
CA LEU A 471 30.92 19.44 -6.21
C LEU A 471 31.28 20.91 -6.50
N LEU A 472 30.41 21.86 -6.16
CA LEU A 472 30.66 23.28 -6.37
C LEU A 472 31.41 23.88 -5.18
N ASP A 473 32.70 24.17 -5.35
CA ASP A 473 33.56 24.74 -4.29
C ASP A 473 32.95 25.99 -3.65
N ILE A 474 32.33 26.88 -4.44
CA ILE A 474 31.68 28.09 -3.93
C ILE A 474 30.53 27.75 -2.97
N VAL A 475 29.77 26.70 -3.25
CA VAL A 475 28.66 26.25 -2.40
C VAL A 475 29.21 25.66 -1.10
N VAL A 476 30.27 24.86 -1.19
CA VAL A 476 30.91 24.22 -0.03
C VAL A 476 31.60 25.26 0.89
N VAL A 477 32.30 26.24 0.31
CA VAL A 477 33.08 27.23 1.08
C VAL A 477 32.23 28.38 1.61
N LEU A 478 31.19 28.79 0.89
CA LEU A 478 30.36 29.94 1.27
C LEU A 478 28.96 29.53 1.73
N THR A 479 28.18 28.93 0.84
CA THR A 479 26.75 28.68 1.08
C THR A 479 26.53 27.73 2.25
N ASP A 480 27.39 26.73 2.41
CA ASP A 480 27.26 25.71 3.45
C ASP A 480 27.24 26.33 4.87
N TYR A 481 27.93 27.45 5.11
CA TYR A 481 27.96 28.15 6.40
C TYR A 481 26.71 29.00 6.69
N PHE A 482 25.87 29.27 5.70
CA PHE A 482 24.59 29.96 5.84
C PHE A 482 23.40 29.00 5.75
N ILE A 483 23.39 28.18 4.70
CA ILE A 483 22.37 27.17 4.42
C ILE A 483 23.11 25.90 3.95
N PRO A 484 23.37 24.97 4.89
CA PRO A 484 24.04 23.72 4.57
C PRO A 484 23.44 22.99 3.37
N TYR A 485 24.26 22.61 2.39
CA TYR A 485 23.73 21.90 1.21
C TYR A 485 23.16 20.53 1.58
N GLY A 486 23.57 19.95 2.72
CA GLY A 486 22.96 18.75 3.30
C GLY A 486 21.45 18.86 3.55
N TYR A 487 20.88 20.08 3.61
CA TYR A 487 19.43 20.27 3.65
C TYR A 487 18.71 19.70 2.44
N THR A 488 19.35 19.59 1.28
CA THR A 488 18.76 18.94 0.10
C THR A 488 18.23 17.55 0.41
N LEU A 489 19.03 16.72 1.10
CA LEU A 489 18.63 15.38 1.50
C LEU A 489 17.62 15.39 2.66
N LEU A 490 17.72 16.36 3.59
CA LEU A 490 16.73 16.52 4.67
C LEU A 490 15.34 16.94 4.15
N PHE A 491 15.30 17.79 3.12
CA PHE A 491 14.06 18.17 2.45
C PHE A 491 13.43 16.96 1.76
N TYR A 492 14.22 16.08 1.13
CA TYR A 492 13.70 14.82 0.62
C TYR A 492 13.09 13.97 1.72
N SER A 493 13.80 13.76 2.85
CA SER A 493 13.24 12.99 3.97
C SER A 493 11.96 13.61 4.54
N PHE A 494 11.86 14.94 4.58
CA PHE A 494 10.64 15.62 4.99
C PHE A 494 9.50 15.41 3.98
N LEU A 495 9.78 15.55 2.69
CA LEU A 495 8.82 15.30 1.61
C LEU A 495 8.34 13.85 1.63
N GLU A 496 9.24 12.90 1.90
CA GLU A 496 8.89 11.49 2.04
C GLU A 496 7.87 11.30 3.16
N VAL A 497 8.10 11.84 4.36
CA VAL A 497 7.15 11.75 5.47
C VAL A 497 5.79 12.36 5.10
N ILE A 498 5.79 13.50 4.40
CA ILE A 498 4.55 14.14 3.94
C ILE A 498 3.78 13.21 3.00
N VAL A 499 4.42 12.75 1.92
CA VAL A 499 3.76 11.95 0.87
C VAL A 499 3.33 10.58 1.39
N THR A 500 4.17 9.94 2.20
CA THR A 500 4.01 8.52 2.55
C THR A 500 3.20 8.29 3.82
N VAL A 501 3.15 9.29 4.70
CA VAL A 501 2.48 9.18 6.00
C VAL A 501 1.42 10.27 6.18
N ALA A 502 1.79 11.54 6.08
CA ALA A 502 0.87 12.63 6.39
C ALA A 502 -0.32 12.68 5.40
N CYS A 503 -0.06 12.51 4.11
CA CYS A 503 -1.11 12.49 3.08
C CYS A 503 -2.12 11.35 3.28
N PRO A 504 -1.71 10.06 3.44
CA PRO A 504 -2.64 8.98 3.76
C PRO A 504 -3.46 9.21 5.04
N VAL A 505 -2.84 9.79 6.08
CA VAL A 505 -3.54 10.18 7.31
C VAL A 505 -4.59 11.25 7.04
N LEU A 506 -4.25 12.30 6.30
CA LEU A 506 -5.20 13.34 5.91
C LEU A 506 -6.35 12.77 5.07
N TYR A 507 -6.06 11.88 4.12
CA TYR A 507 -7.08 11.20 3.33
C TYR A 507 -8.00 10.35 4.20
N ALA A 508 -7.48 9.64 5.20
CA ALA A 508 -8.29 8.89 6.15
C ALA A 508 -9.26 9.81 6.93
N PHE A 509 -8.79 10.94 7.44
CA PHE A 509 -9.64 11.92 8.13
C PHE A 509 -10.71 12.53 7.22
N VAL A 510 -10.32 12.96 6.02
CA VAL A 510 -11.25 13.56 5.04
C VAL A 510 -12.31 12.53 4.59
N ARG A 511 -11.91 11.27 4.44
CA ARG A 511 -12.83 10.19 4.05
C ARG A 511 -13.86 9.90 5.13
N ASP A 512 -13.43 9.74 6.38
CA ASP A 512 -14.34 9.46 7.50
C ASP A 512 -15.37 10.60 7.65
N TYR A 513 -14.93 11.86 7.54
CA TYR A 513 -15.83 13.02 7.57
C TYR A 513 -16.87 12.99 6.43
N ARG A 514 -16.50 12.49 5.25
CA ARG A 514 -17.43 12.34 4.12
C ARG A 514 -18.38 11.14 4.30
N GLU A 515 -17.90 10.05 4.88
CA GLU A 515 -18.70 8.84 5.13
C GLU A 515 -19.75 9.04 6.22
N GLU A 516 -19.41 9.79 7.28
CA GLU A 516 -20.36 10.16 8.33
C GLU A 516 -21.56 10.93 7.76
N LYS A 517 -21.30 11.90 6.89
CA LYS A 517 -22.37 12.63 6.18
C LYS A 517 -23.21 11.77 5.24
N ARG A 518 -22.64 10.70 4.67
CA ARG A 518 -23.37 9.80 3.75
C ARG A 518 -24.20 8.74 4.49
N SER A 519 -23.69 8.25 5.61
CA SER A 519 -24.32 7.15 6.37
C SER A 519 -25.68 7.53 6.94
N GLN A 520 -25.96 8.83 7.11
CA GLN A 520 -27.24 9.32 7.61
C GLN A 520 -28.40 9.18 6.60
N TYR A 521 -28.14 8.90 5.31
CA TYR A 521 -29.13 9.03 4.23
C TYR A 521 -29.61 7.73 3.54
N GLN A 522 -29.15 6.52 3.90
CA GLN A 522 -29.49 5.30 3.12
C GLN A 522 -29.97 4.11 3.96
N LYS A 523 -31.28 3.80 3.84
CA LYS A 523 -31.95 2.63 4.45
C LYS A 523 -32.08 1.42 3.50
N GLU A 524 -31.78 1.57 2.22
CA GLU A 524 -31.46 0.45 1.30
C GLU A 524 -30.17 0.80 0.57
N THR A 525 -29.14 -0.04 0.72
CA THR A 525 -27.84 0.23 0.12
C THR A 525 -27.89 -0.05 -1.38
N GLU A 526 -27.54 0.94 -2.21
CA GLU A 526 -27.30 0.82 -3.66
C GLU A 526 -26.53 -0.45 -4.05
N LEU A 527 -25.67 -0.91 -3.15
CA LEU A 527 -24.93 -2.16 -3.23
C LEU A 527 -25.83 -3.39 -3.41
N GLU A 528 -26.90 -3.53 -2.62
CA GLU A 528 -27.79 -4.68 -2.72
C GLU A 528 -28.49 -4.75 -4.08
N ALA A 529 -28.90 -3.60 -4.64
CA ALA A 529 -29.49 -3.53 -5.96
C ALA A 529 -28.51 -4.04 -7.04
N ILE A 530 -27.23 -3.70 -6.89
CA ILE A 530 -26.16 -4.18 -7.77
C ILE A 530 -25.92 -5.68 -7.57
N LEU A 531 -25.90 -6.17 -6.32
CA LEU A 531 -25.69 -7.59 -6.01
C LEU A 531 -26.85 -8.48 -6.48
N ARG A 532 -28.07 -7.95 -6.60
CA ARG A 532 -29.24 -8.68 -7.13
C ARG A 532 -29.17 -8.85 -8.66
N ASN A 533 -28.48 -7.97 -9.38
CA ASN A 533 -28.32 -8.07 -10.82
C ASN A 533 -27.13 -8.98 -11.17
N LYS A 534 -27.38 -10.15 -11.78
CA LYS A 534 -26.34 -11.15 -12.10
C LYS A 534 -25.14 -10.57 -12.89
N LYS A 535 -25.40 -9.74 -13.91
CA LYS A 535 -24.34 -9.14 -14.73
C LYS A 535 -23.48 -8.19 -13.90
N MET A 536 -24.13 -7.34 -13.10
CA MET A 536 -23.42 -6.37 -12.26
C MET A 536 -22.70 -7.04 -11.09
N PHE A 537 -23.27 -8.12 -10.55
CA PHE A 537 -22.65 -8.95 -9.52
C PHE A 537 -21.31 -9.53 -10.00
N GLU A 538 -21.26 -10.18 -11.17
CA GLU A 538 -20.01 -10.75 -11.69
C GLU A 538 -18.95 -9.67 -11.95
N ARG A 539 -19.38 -8.50 -12.43
CA ARG A 539 -18.48 -7.37 -12.65
C ARG A 539 -17.95 -6.78 -11.35
N PHE A 540 -18.81 -6.67 -10.33
CA PHE A 540 -18.41 -6.24 -8.99
C PHE A 540 -17.50 -7.25 -8.32
N LEU A 541 -17.76 -8.55 -8.48
CA LEU A 541 -16.90 -9.63 -7.99
C LEU A 541 -15.51 -9.58 -8.65
N ASP A 542 -15.44 -9.35 -9.97
CA ASP A 542 -14.18 -9.16 -10.68
C ASP A 542 -13.43 -7.89 -10.21
N TYR A 543 -14.15 -6.82 -9.86
CA TYR A 543 -13.55 -5.65 -9.22
C TYR A 543 -13.03 -5.95 -7.80
N ALA A 544 -13.79 -6.69 -6.99
CA ALA A 544 -13.42 -7.07 -5.63
C ALA A 544 -12.20 -7.99 -5.58
N ARG A 545 -12.08 -8.93 -6.53
CA ARG A 545 -10.88 -9.77 -6.73
C ARG A 545 -9.64 -8.91 -6.98
N ARG A 546 -9.76 -7.91 -7.86
CA ARG A 546 -8.68 -6.96 -8.17
C ARG A 546 -8.36 -6.01 -7.01
N SER A 547 -9.31 -5.81 -6.11
CA SER A 547 -9.16 -5.00 -4.89
C SER A 547 -8.72 -5.81 -3.67
N PHE A 548 -8.44 -7.10 -3.85
CA PHE A 548 -8.01 -8.02 -2.79
C PHE A 548 -9.01 -8.19 -1.64
N ALA A 549 -10.31 -8.06 -1.95
CA ALA A 549 -11.39 -8.27 -1.00
C ALA A 549 -12.59 -9.05 -1.60
N PRO A 550 -12.38 -10.20 -2.29
CA PRO A 550 -13.49 -10.98 -2.86
C PRO A 550 -14.31 -11.76 -1.82
N GLU A 551 -13.79 -12.00 -0.62
CA GLU A 551 -14.36 -12.88 0.41
C GLU A 551 -15.79 -12.49 0.78
N SER A 552 -16.05 -11.22 1.06
CA SER A 552 -17.37 -10.72 1.46
C SER A 552 -18.40 -10.82 0.33
N VAL A 553 -17.97 -10.65 -0.92
CA VAL A 553 -18.84 -10.81 -2.11
C VAL A 553 -19.20 -12.29 -2.33
N LEU A 554 -18.22 -13.18 -2.21
CA LEU A 554 -18.42 -14.62 -2.36
C LEU A 554 -19.27 -15.20 -1.22
N CYS A 555 -19.01 -14.78 0.02
CA CYS A 555 -19.80 -15.18 1.18
C CYS A 555 -21.25 -14.77 1.04
N TYR A 556 -21.52 -13.52 0.63
CA TYR A 556 -22.87 -13.03 0.37
C TYR A 556 -23.60 -13.92 -0.65
N ARG A 557 -22.95 -14.25 -1.78
CA ARG A 557 -23.52 -15.14 -2.80
C ARG A 557 -23.86 -16.53 -2.24
N ASP A 558 -22.97 -17.11 -1.45
CA ASP A 558 -23.15 -18.44 -0.89
C ASP A 558 -24.24 -18.46 0.20
N ILE A 559 -24.42 -17.36 0.95
CA ILE A 559 -25.56 -17.14 1.86
C ILE A 559 -26.88 -17.07 1.07
N GLN A 560 -26.93 -16.33 -0.05
CA GLN A 560 -28.12 -16.31 -0.91
C GLN A 560 -28.46 -17.70 -1.46
N HIS A 561 -27.43 -18.49 -1.80
CA HIS A 561 -27.62 -19.88 -2.24
C HIS A 561 -28.16 -20.75 -1.10
N PHE A 562 -27.62 -20.62 0.12
CA PHE A 562 -28.13 -21.31 1.31
C PHE A 562 -29.63 -21.02 1.55
N LYS A 563 -30.05 -19.75 1.44
CA LYS A 563 -31.46 -19.34 1.61
C LYS A 563 -32.41 -20.03 0.61
N LYS A 564 -31.92 -20.35 -0.59
CA LYS A 564 -32.66 -21.02 -1.68
C LYS A 564 -32.55 -22.56 -1.63
N THR A 565 -31.61 -23.11 -0.87
CA THR A 565 -31.34 -24.54 -0.81
C THR A 565 -32.47 -25.32 -0.12
N LYS A 566 -32.76 -26.54 -0.61
CA LYS A 566 -33.77 -27.45 -0.04
C LYS A 566 -33.38 -27.89 1.39
N SER A 567 -34.38 -28.17 2.24
CA SER A 567 -34.17 -28.44 3.67
C SER A 567 -33.15 -29.55 3.96
N ASN A 568 -33.17 -30.63 3.19
CA ASN A 568 -32.26 -31.78 3.34
C ASN A 568 -30.78 -31.46 3.02
N GLN A 569 -30.51 -30.38 2.28
CA GLN A 569 -29.15 -29.97 1.90
C GLN A 569 -28.68 -28.72 2.65
N LYS A 570 -29.58 -28.01 3.34
CA LYS A 570 -29.27 -26.79 4.07
C LYS A 570 -28.16 -26.97 5.09
N ARG A 571 -28.12 -28.11 5.81
CA ARG A 571 -27.06 -28.39 6.79
C ARG A 571 -25.68 -28.39 6.14
N LYS A 572 -25.53 -29.09 5.01
CA LYS A 572 -24.26 -29.15 4.27
C LYS A 572 -23.87 -27.78 3.73
N ALA A 573 -24.83 -27.03 3.18
CA ALA A 573 -24.60 -25.67 2.71
C ALA A 573 -24.18 -24.72 3.85
N ALA A 574 -24.78 -24.85 5.03
CA ALA A 574 -24.41 -24.06 6.21
C ALA A 574 -23.02 -24.40 6.72
N GLN A 575 -22.69 -25.68 6.86
CA GLN A 575 -21.34 -26.14 7.24
C GLN A 575 -20.27 -25.63 6.26
N PHE A 576 -20.59 -25.59 4.96
CA PHE A 576 -19.69 -25.02 3.97
C PHE A 576 -19.40 -23.54 4.21
N VAL A 577 -20.45 -22.72 4.46
CA VAL A 577 -20.27 -21.29 4.74
C VAL A 577 -19.38 -21.11 5.98
N VAL A 578 -19.64 -21.87 7.05
CA VAL A 578 -18.86 -21.80 8.29
C VAL A 578 -17.39 -22.19 8.06
N ASN A 579 -17.13 -23.34 7.43
CA ASN A 579 -15.76 -23.83 7.23
C ASN A 579 -14.98 -22.96 6.23
N THR A 580 -15.64 -22.37 5.24
CA THR A 580 -14.99 -21.59 4.19
C THR A 580 -14.69 -20.16 4.62
N TYR A 581 -15.60 -19.52 5.36
CA TYR A 581 -15.52 -18.08 5.64
C TYR A 581 -15.21 -17.74 7.10
N LEU A 582 -15.52 -18.65 8.04
CA LEU A 582 -15.40 -18.40 9.48
C LEU A 582 -14.29 -19.21 10.16
N GLN A 583 -13.56 -20.05 9.41
CA GLN A 583 -12.44 -20.81 9.96
C GLN A 583 -11.13 -20.02 9.87
N LEU A 584 -10.42 -19.92 11.00
CA LEU A 584 -9.13 -19.23 11.08
C LEU A 584 -8.11 -19.85 10.12
N GLY A 585 -7.51 -19.01 9.27
CA GLY A 585 -6.55 -19.44 8.26
C GLY A 585 -7.17 -19.98 6.98
N SER A 586 -8.50 -19.93 6.84
CA SER A 586 -9.16 -20.21 5.56
C SER A 586 -8.69 -19.22 4.48
N PRO A 587 -8.52 -19.65 3.21
CA PRO A 587 -8.17 -18.75 2.12
C PRO A 587 -9.14 -17.57 1.94
N LEU A 588 -10.43 -17.79 2.25
CA LEU A 588 -11.53 -16.82 2.18
C LEU A 588 -12.05 -16.43 3.58
N GLU A 589 -11.19 -16.48 4.60
CA GLU A 589 -11.49 -15.96 5.93
C GLU A 589 -12.01 -14.51 5.84
N LEU A 590 -13.19 -14.26 6.42
CA LEU A 590 -13.80 -12.93 6.46
C LEU A 590 -13.08 -12.01 7.44
N ASN A 591 -13.01 -10.73 7.09
CA ASN A 591 -12.49 -9.67 7.96
C ASN A 591 -13.55 -9.22 8.99
N ILE A 592 -13.91 -10.11 9.93
CA ILE A 592 -14.87 -9.81 11.01
C ILE A 592 -14.26 -10.06 12.38
N ASP A 593 -14.69 -9.28 13.37
CA ASP A 593 -14.24 -9.44 14.75
C ASP A 593 -14.64 -10.83 15.30
N ASN A 594 -13.70 -11.47 16.00
CA ASN A 594 -13.85 -12.79 16.61
C ASN A 594 -14.33 -13.89 15.63
N VAL A 595 -13.80 -13.89 14.40
CA VAL A 595 -14.18 -14.84 13.33
C VAL A 595 -14.21 -16.30 13.80
N ASN A 596 -13.24 -16.73 14.60
CA ASN A 596 -13.16 -18.12 15.10
C ASN A 596 -14.25 -18.43 16.14
N GLU A 597 -14.55 -17.50 17.05
CA GLU A 597 -15.64 -17.68 18.03
C GLU A 597 -16.98 -17.74 17.32
N ARG A 598 -17.21 -16.84 16.34
CA ARG A 598 -18.40 -16.88 15.48
C ARG A 598 -18.51 -18.21 14.73
N GLY A 599 -17.41 -18.73 14.19
CA GLY A 599 -17.37 -20.04 13.53
C GLY A 599 -17.80 -21.17 14.48
N HIS A 600 -17.30 -21.17 15.73
CA HIS A 600 -17.70 -22.12 16.76
C HIS A 600 -19.17 -21.98 17.16
N ASP A 601 -19.68 -20.76 17.27
CA ASP A 601 -21.08 -20.50 17.58
C ASP A 601 -22.02 -21.04 16.49
N PHE A 602 -21.73 -20.76 15.23
CA PHE A 602 -22.50 -21.35 14.12
C PHE A 602 -22.41 -22.86 14.08
N THR A 603 -21.24 -23.42 14.39
CA THR A 603 -21.05 -24.88 14.47
C THR A 603 -21.90 -25.49 15.58
N ARG A 604 -21.94 -24.84 16.74
CA ARG A 604 -22.77 -25.24 17.88
C ARG A 604 -24.26 -25.17 17.53
N ILE A 605 -24.73 -24.05 16.97
CA ILE A 605 -26.11 -23.88 16.51
C ILE A 605 -26.48 -24.99 15.52
N LEU A 606 -25.59 -25.31 14.57
CA LEU A 606 -25.82 -26.39 13.60
C LEU A 606 -25.86 -27.79 14.23
N SER A 607 -25.17 -28.00 15.35
CA SER A 607 -25.19 -29.27 16.09
C SER A 607 -26.44 -29.45 16.96
N GLU A 608 -27.09 -28.36 17.38
CA GLU A 608 -28.32 -28.39 18.18
C GLU A 608 -29.56 -28.75 17.34
N TYR A 609 -29.55 -28.46 16.04
CA TYR A 609 -30.60 -28.94 15.14
C TYR A 609 -30.48 -30.46 14.96
N SER A 610 -31.57 -31.22 15.11
CA SER A 610 -31.62 -32.63 14.72
C SER A 610 -31.50 -32.79 13.20
N GLU A 611 -31.14 -33.98 12.70
CA GLU A 611 -30.98 -34.20 11.24
C GLU A 611 -32.24 -33.84 10.44
N ASP A 612 -33.41 -34.02 11.05
CA ASP A 612 -34.72 -33.73 10.45
C ASP A 612 -35.22 -32.29 10.70
N ALA A 613 -34.56 -31.53 11.58
CA ALA A 613 -35.00 -30.18 11.92
C ALA A 613 -34.76 -29.19 10.76
N LYS A 614 -35.78 -28.37 10.49
CA LYS A 614 -35.70 -27.33 9.45
C LYS A 614 -34.80 -26.18 9.92
N ILE A 615 -33.62 -26.06 9.33
CA ILE A 615 -32.71 -24.93 9.58
C ILE A 615 -33.34 -23.63 9.03
N PRO A 616 -33.45 -22.58 9.85
CA PRO A 616 -34.06 -21.30 9.46
C PRO A 616 -33.26 -20.60 8.35
N LYS A 617 -33.95 -19.88 7.47
CA LYS A 617 -33.30 -19.10 6.39
C LYS A 617 -32.52 -17.89 6.92
N SER A 618 -32.88 -17.39 8.10
CA SER A 618 -32.26 -16.25 8.79
C SER A 618 -30.97 -16.61 9.54
N LEU A 619 -30.52 -17.88 9.49
CA LEU A 619 -29.33 -18.32 10.22
C LEU A 619 -28.13 -17.38 10.00
N PHE A 620 -27.88 -16.94 8.77
CA PHE A 620 -26.73 -16.10 8.42
C PHE A 620 -27.06 -14.60 8.24
N GLU A 621 -28.17 -14.10 8.78
CA GLU A 621 -28.60 -12.72 8.57
C GLU A 621 -27.59 -11.70 9.13
N GLU A 622 -27.06 -11.92 10.34
CA GLU A 622 -26.02 -11.05 10.90
C GLU A 622 -24.72 -11.09 10.06
N LEU A 623 -24.35 -12.28 9.58
CA LEU A 623 -23.15 -12.47 8.76
C LEU A 623 -23.28 -11.79 7.39
N GLU A 624 -24.46 -11.88 6.77
CA GLU A 624 -24.79 -11.19 5.53
C GLU A 624 -24.70 -9.68 5.68
N MET A 625 -25.22 -9.13 6.78
CA MET A 625 -25.10 -7.70 7.09
C MET A 625 -23.64 -7.29 7.27
N ALA A 626 -22.82 -8.10 7.95
CA ALA A 626 -21.39 -7.85 8.07
C ALA A 626 -20.69 -7.82 6.69
N CYS A 627 -21.02 -8.76 5.79
CA CYS A 627 -20.50 -8.77 4.42
C CYS A 627 -20.92 -7.51 3.64
N LEU A 628 -22.15 -7.04 3.78
CA LEU A 628 -22.64 -5.81 3.12
C LEU A 628 -21.92 -4.55 3.62
N VAL A 629 -21.64 -4.48 4.92
CA VAL A 629 -20.86 -3.38 5.51
C VAL A 629 -19.43 -3.39 4.98
N ASP A 630 -18.78 -4.55 4.96
CA ASP A 630 -17.40 -4.69 4.49
C ASP A 630 -17.26 -4.41 2.97
N MET A 631 -18.23 -4.84 2.16
CA MET A 631 -18.28 -4.56 0.72
C MET A 631 -18.45 -3.08 0.38
N ARG A 632 -18.90 -2.22 1.31
CA ARG A 632 -19.22 -0.79 1.04
C ARG A 632 -18.02 0.01 0.54
N ASP A 633 -16.83 -0.23 1.10
CA ASP A 633 -15.60 0.44 0.68
C ASP A 633 -15.19 0.02 -0.74
N VAL A 634 -15.21 -1.29 -1.03
CA VAL A 634 -14.92 -1.84 -2.36
C VAL A 634 -15.94 -1.31 -3.38
N PHE A 635 -17.21 -1.24 -3.01
CA PHE A 635 -18.28 -0.72 -3.86
C PHE A 635 -18.13 0.76 -4.18
N THR A 636 -17.79 1.58 -3.18
CA THR A 636 -17.57 3.02 -3.39
C THR A 636 -16.40 3.26 -4.35
N ARG A 637 -15.33 2.47 -4.24
CA ARG A 637 -14.20 2.53 -5.19
C ARG A 637 -14.61 2.04 -6.58
N ALA A 638 -15.39 0.96 -6.65
CA ALA A 638 -15.92 0.43 -7.91
C ALA A 638 -16.78 1.45 -8.65
N GLN A 639 -17.58 2.26 -7.95
CA GLN A 639 -18.36 3.35 -8.56
C GLN A 639 -17.50 4.45 -9.19
N VAL A 640 -16.29 4.69 -8.68
CA VAL A 640 -15.37 5.70 -9.24
C VAL A 640 -14.63 5.14 -10.45
N ASP A 641 -14.18 3.89 -10.36
CA ASP A 641 -13.31 3.27 -11.35
C ASP A 641 -14.08 2.61 -12.51
N ASP A 642 -15.26 2.07 -12.25
CA ASP A 642 -16.06 1.33 -13.22
C ASP A 642 -17.31 2.10 -13.65
N LYS A 643 -17.23 2.68 -14.85
CA LYS A 643 -18.31 3.47 -15.46
C LYS A 643 -19.64 2.70 -15.56
N GLU A 644 -19.61 1.37 -15.75
CA GLU A 644 -20.86 0.61 -15.85
C GLU A 644 -21.53 0.46 -14.49
N ILE A 645 -20.76 0.16 -13.44
CA ILE A 645 -21.28 0.11 -12.07
C ILE A 645 -21.86 1.48 -11.69
N PHE A 646 -21.13 2.55 -11.99
CA PHE A 646 -21.61 3.92 -11.80
C PHE A 646 -22.94 4.16 -12.50
N ASN A 647 -23.03 3.84 -13.79
CA ASN A 647 -24.24 4.07 -14.60
C ASN A 647 -25.44 3.27 -14.07
N ALA A 648 -25.24 2.00 -13.69
CA ALA A 648 -26.30 1.18 -13.12
C ALA A 648 -26.83 1.74 -11.79
N VAL A 649 -25.94 2.25 -10.94
CA VAL A 649 -26.32 2.94 -9.70
C VAL A 649 -27.13 4.20 -9.99
N GLN A 650 -26.71 5.01 -10.98
CA GLN A 650 -27.46 6.21 -11.37
C GLN A 650 -28.84 5.87 -11.93
N GLN A 651 -28.95 4.79 -12.72
CA GLN A 651 -30.23 4.30 -13.23
C GLN A 651 -31.16 3.85 -12.09
N TRP A 652 -30.63 3.09 -11.12
CA TRP A 652 -31.39 2.68 -9.94
C TRP A 652 -31.86 3.88 -9.12
N LYS A 653 -31.01 4.90 -8.90
CA LYS A 653 -31.39 6.15 -8.23
C LYS A 653 -32.53 6.88 -8.92
N LYS A 654 -32.48 6.97 -10.26
CA LYS A 654 -33.55 7.57 -11.05
C LYS A 654 -34.85 6.79 -10.93
N ALA A 655 -34.80 5.46 -10.99
CA ALA A 655 -35.97 4.61 -10.79
C ALA A 655 -36.60 4.80 -9.41
N GLN A 656 -35.78 4.82 -8.35
CA GLN A 656 -36.23 5.08 -6.97
C GLN A 656 -36.84 6.48 -6.80
N ALA A 657 -36.26 7.50 -7.44
CA ALA A 657 -36.81 8.85 -7.41
C ALA A 657 -38.17 8.93 -8.12
N ASN A 658 -38.34 8.21 -9.24
CA ASN A 658 -39.61 8.13 -9.95
C ASN A 658 -40.69 7.44 -9.12
N ILE A 659 -40.37 6.30 -8.47
CA ILE A 659 -41.30 5.58 -7.59
C ILE A 659 -41.77 6.50 -6.46
N LYS A 660 -40.86 7.21 -5.79
CA LYS A 660 -41.22 8.18 -4.73
C LYS A 660 -42.07 9.33 -5.25
N LEU A 661 -41.84 9.79 -6.47
CA LEU A 661 -42.64 10.84 -7.09
C LEU A 661 -44.06 10.34 -7.41
N GLU A 662 -44.20 9.08 -7.80
CA GLU A 662 -45.50 8.43 -8.02
C GLU A 662 -46.24 8.17 -6.71
N GLU A 663 -45.56 7.79 -5.62
CA GLU A 663 -46.17 7.63 -4.29
C GLU A 663 -46.69 8.96 -3.69
N VAL A 664 -46.10 10.08 -4.10
CA VAL A 664 -46.51 11.43 -3.68
C VAL A 664 -47.68 11.97 -4.50
N LYS A 665 -47.87 11.48 -5.73
CA LYS A 665 -48.98 11.86 -6.61
C LYS A 665 -50.23 11.08 -6.26
#